data_AF-A0A7K1D2T5-F1
#
_entry.id   AF-A0A7K1D2T5-F1
#
_cell.length_a   1.000
_cell.length_b   1.000
_cell.length_c   1.000
_cell.angle_alpha   90.00
_cell.angle_beta   90.00
_cell.angle_gamma   90.00
#
_symmetry.space_group_name_H-M   'P 1'
#
loop_
_entity.id
_entity.type
_entity.pdbx_description
1 polymer ?
#
loop_
_entity_poly.entity_id
_entity_poly.type
_entity_poly.pdbx_seq_one_letter_code
_entity_poly.pdbx_strand_id
1 'polypeptide(L)'
;MQSDSPRRLCILTAGLFMHLRKTILARMVRDPRVRRDLQPIRWLLVFVLLIVGLSSVRAVTSAEAASFLPSRICSPQIGSGEPSKLSGGFHAVTPQRLLDTRLSVGRISAGCTATIDLFGELTNQATGVALTVTTTGADGNGYITVFPCDASQPEASNLNPRPNDDTPNSAIVPLGPSRRICLYTSVGTDLVVDLTGWFGSGGAPFHSQDPDRVLDTRNETLRPDGGIGNLPAESQLIIPIAGTGQVPAGASGVAVNITVVSLAQAGFVTAYPCNVPIPNTSSGNFLAATTRATSGLFALGLNGSLCIYSSQTADIIVDVTGWFGDTTGARLTPIVGTRVVDSRNGTGWSNALAAGETRPFDPTLGGTLAVGSTAVIDVVATGATDSGYLTFFPCGTPMPETSSLNFSIGVDSTNSAIIASGSDGTICVFANVETQVVIDVMGSLGAPGALRSLSVSGHQLNPTFEPDGHDYGIICSATGETWTIQGQGVPGSSVSVVGADPSGTISVVENQLITVTVTLASGATDSYFIRCLPHDFSNLNVTRNDDPTPGWYMISTGFGASDGSGTWTVILDSHGAVVWYHQTSQPVIDFKRLPNGNLAWVNILGATFGTNPTGAYEEHAVNGSLVRTWSTIDTTTDHHDMKMLANGNVMMLSYHQRTGIDVSALGADFTNSETVFDAWIQEITPVGAVVWEWHSEDHIGISETTAQLDGVNIRVAVSGAVDLVHINSVDVDPTTGDLIVSMRHTDATYRIRRSPALAGDGSIIWKLSGNAPTEVGAQHLTLVGDPYGGTRRQHDARILPNGNITIFDDESGRTAETARAVEYAINNNAGTATMVREWRSQSGPSAAMGGTRRQSDGSIVICWGSSPPLFTEIDPFGSILLNVEQLPTGAGYRIVKEPLTSFNAATLRAAVS
;
A
#
# COMPACT_ATOMS: atom_id res chain seq x y z
N MET A 1 18.89 4.65 -61.62
CA MET A 1 18.36 3.33 -62.03
C MET A 1 18.54 2.38 -60.85
N GLN A 2 17.48 1.62 -60.54
CA GLN A 2 17.23 0.59 -59.49
C GLN A 2 18.46 0.04 -58.71
N SER A 3 18.42 -0.25 -57.40
CA SER A 3 17.39 -1.02 -56.66
C SER A 3 17.54 -0.88 -55.12
N ASP A 4 16.39 -1.02 -54.46
CA ASP A 4 16.03 -1.56 -53.14
C ASP A 4 16.76 -1.23 -51.82
N SER A 5 15.89 -0.99 -50.84
CA SER A 5 16.11 -0.75 -49.41
C SER A 5 15.90 -2.03 -48.57
N PRO A 6 16.37 -2.06 -47.30
CA PRO A 6 15.68 -2.87 -46.30
C PRO A 6 15.43 -2.14 -44.97
N ARG A 7 14.15 -2.06 -44.59
CA ARG A 7 13.66 -2.12 -43.20
C ARG A 7 13.24 -3.56 -42.93
N ARG A 8 13.91 -4.27 -42.02
CA ARG A 8 13.44 -5.45 -41.25
C ARG A 8 14.61 -6.02 -40.42
N LEU A 9 14.74 -5.60 -39.16
CA LEU A 9 15.51 -6.34 -38.15
C LEU A 9 15.08 -5.94 -36.73
N CYS A 10 13.88 -6.37 -36.36
CA CYS A 10 13.43 -6.61 -34.98
C CYS A 10 12.34 -7.68 -35.10
N ILE A 11 12.31 -8.66 -34.20
CA ILE A 11 11.65 -9.98 -34.29
C ILE A 11 12.58 -11.07 -34.86
N LEU A 12 13.47 -11.60 -34.02
CA LEU A 12 13.95 -13.01 -34.00
C LEU A 12 15.04 -13.23 -32.94
N THR A 13 14.73 -13.03 -31.65
CA THR A 13 15.68 -13.40 -30.55
C THR A 13 15.02 -14.00 -29.30
N ALA A 14 13.75 -14.44 -29.36
CA ALA A 14 13.11 -15.16 -28.26
C ALA A 14 12.74 -16.62 -28.58
N GLY A 15 12.90 -17.07 -29.84
CA GLY A 15 12.39 -18.38 -30.30
C GLY A 15 13.36 -19.56 -30.27
N LEU A 16 14.68 -19.35 -30.07
CA LEU A 16 15.68 -20.41 -30.29
C LEU A 16 16.23 -21.06 -29.00
N PHE A 17 15.96 -20.49 -27.83
CA PHE A 17 16.47 -21.02 -26.55
C PHE A 17 15.55 -22.06 -25.88
N MET A 18 14.29 -22.17 -26.30
CA MET A 18 13.33 -23.11 -25.72
C MET A 18 13.25 -24.47 -26.45
N HIS A 19 13.86 -24.61 -27.64
CA HIS A 19 13.73 -25.83 -28.45
C HIS A 19 14.91 -26.82 -28.34
N LEU A 20 16.03 -26.44 -27.71
CA LEU A 20 17.18 -27.34 -27.52
C LEU A 20 17.20 -28.11 -26.19
N ARG A 21 16.32 -27.78 -25.23
CA ARG A 21 16.28 -28.49 -23.92
C ARG A 21 15.52 -29.81 -23.94
N LYS A 22 14.61 -30.04 -24.89
CA LYS A 22 13.73 -31.24 -24.88
C LYS A 22 14.22 -32.44 -25.69
N THR A 23 15.21 -32.28 -26.58
CA THR A 23 15.58 -33.38 -27.51
C THR A 23 16.90 -34.09 -27.16
N ILE A 24 17.74 -33.51 -26.29
CA ILE A 24 19.06 -34.08 -25.94
C ILE A 24 19.02 -34.85 -24.61
N LEU A 25 18.18 -34.46 -23.65
CA LEU A 25 18.05 -35.18 -22.37
C LEU A 25 17.28 -36.51 -22.48
N ALA A 26 16.43 -36.69 -23.49
CA ALA A 26 15.64 -37.92 -23.67
C ALA A 26 16.44 -39.10 -24.28
N ARG A 27 17.69 -38.88 -24.73
CA ARG A 27 18.53 -39.94 -25.33
C ARG A 27 19.70 -40.41 -24.46
N MET A 28 19.96 -39.78 -23.32
CA MET A 28 21.13 -40.10 -22.47
C MET A 28 20.82 -41.00 -21.26
N VAL A 29 19.59 -41.52 -21.12
CA VAL A 29 19.16 -42.35 -19.97
C VAL A 29 19.13 -43.86 -20.27
N ARG A 30 19.71 -44.33 -21.39
CA ARG A 30 19.62 -45.77 -21.77
C ARG A 30 20.93 -46.48 -22.14
N ASP A 31 22.11 -45.93 -21.83
CA ASP A 31 23.37 -46.64 -22.09
C ASP A 31 24.27 -46.74 -20.83
N PRO A 32 24.49 -47.94 -20.25
CA PRO A 32 25.33 -48.12 -19.08
C PRO A 32 26.83 -47.92 -19.29
N ARG A 33 27.33 -47.62 -20.50
CA ARG A 33 28.77 -47.63 -20.82
C ARG A 33 29.49 -46.28 -20.78
N VAL A 34 28.84 -45.19 -20.36
CA VAL A 34 29.47 -43.85 -20.27
C VAL A 34 29.56 -43.39 -18.81
N ARG A 35 30.29 -44.14 -17.98
CA ARG A 35 30.52 -43.78 -16.55
C ARG A 35 32.00 -43.76 -16.14
N ARG A 36 32.91 -43.66 -17.10
CA ARG A 36 34.34 -43.50 -16.83
C ARG A 36 34.89 -42.53 -17.87
N ASP A 37 35.58 -41.49 -17.41
CA ASP A 37 36.28 -40.45 -18.20
C ASP A 37 35.54 -39.12 -18.47
N LEU A 38 35.24 -38.37 -17.41
CA LEU A 38 35.08 -36.90 -17.49
C LEU A 38 35.63 -36.22 -16.23
N GLN A 39 36.96 -36.12 -16.15
CA GLN A 39 37.68 -35.37 -15.10
C GLN A 39 38.51 -34.15 -15.59
N PRO A 40 38.59 -33.77 -16.90
CA PRO A 40 39.27 -32.52 -17.27
C PRO A 40 38.43 -31.49 -18.06
N ILE A 41 37.13 -31.31 -17.78
CA ILE A 41 36.31 -30.21 -18.34
C ILE A 41 35.99 -29.11 -17.30
N ARG A 42 36.43 -29.28 -16.06
CA ARG A 42 36.18 -28.31 -14.97
C ARG A 42 37.04 -27.03 -15.03
N TRP A 43 38.17 -27.05 -15.74
CA TRP A 43 39.13 -25.94 -15.73
C TRP A 43 38.99 -24.95 -16.89
N LEU A 44 38.30 -25.32 -17.98
CA LEU A 44 38.12 -24.43 -19.14
C LEU A 44 37.00 -23.37 -18.91
N LEU A 45 35.97 -23.72 -18.12
CA LEU A 45 34.86 -22.81 -17.78
C LEU A 45 35.24 -21.75 -16.74
N VAL A 46 36.23 -22.03 -15.89
CA VAL A 46 36.72 -21.07 -14.88
C VAL A 46 37.59 -19.98 -15.52
N PHE A 47 38.27 -20.26 -16.63
CA PHE A 47 39.14 -19.29 -17.30
C PHE A 47 38.37 -18.25 -18.14
N VAL A 48 37.18 -18.58 -18.63
CA VAL A 48 36.33 -17.64 -19.41
C VAL A 48 35.57 -16.66 -18.49
N LEU A 49 35.33 -17.03 -17.24
CA LEU A 49 34.66 -16.18 -16.24
C LEU A 49 35.57 -15.12 -15.59
N LEU A 50 36.88 -15.14 -15.86
CA LEU A 50 37.87 -14.21 -15.28
C LEU A 50 38.22 -13.00 -16.17
N ILE A 51 37.73 -12.94 -17.42
CA ILE A 51 38.04 -11.84 -18.37
C ILE A 51 36.89 -10.83 -18.53
N VAL A 52 35.70 -11.12 -18.01
CA VAL A 52 34.55 -10.18 -18.03
C VAL A 52 34.26 -9.76 -16.59
N GLY A 53 34.67 -8.54 -16.23
CA GLY A 53 34.57 -7.99 -14.88
C GLY A 53 33.13 -7.84 -14.38
N LEU A 54 32.56 -8.93 -13.87
CA LEU A 54 31.31 -8.94 -13.11
C LEU A 54 31.65 -9.17 -11.63
N SER A 55 31.29 -8.16 -10.84
CA SER A 55 31.37 -8.11 -9.39
C SER A 55 30.66 -9.32 -8.75
N SER A 56 31.41 -10.09 -7.96
CA SER A 56 30.96 -10.92 -6.83
C SER A 56 29.52 -11.45 -6.86
N VAL A 57 29.27 -12.49 -7.64
CA VAL A 57 28.18 -13.44 -7.32
C VAL A 57 28.74 -14.40 -6.27
N ARG A 58 28.25 -14.32 -5.02
CA ARG A 58 28.49 -15.38 -4.04
C ARG A 58 27.97 -16.68 -4.65
N ALA A 59 28.85 -17.66 -4.85
CA ALA A 59 28.43 -19.02 -5.16
C ALA A 59 27.70 -19.57 -3.93
N VAL A 60 26.37 -19.64 -4.03
CA VAL A 60 25.51 -20.33 -3.08
C VAL A 60 26.03 -21.75 -2.92
N THR A 61 26.45 -22.10 -1.70
CA THR A 61 26.93 -23.45 -1.42
C THR A 61 25.76 -24.43 -1.52
N SER A 62 26.01 -25.70 -1.83
CA SER A 62 24.97 -26.73 -1.98
C SER A 62 24.09 -26.97 -0.74
N ALA A 63 24.38 -26.32 0.39
CA ALA A 63 23.56 -26.34 1.60
C ALA A 63 22.48 -25.23 1.63
N GLU A 64 22.68 -24.09 0.93
CA GLU A 64 21.69 -23.01 0.83
C GLU A 64 20.67 -23.23 -0.30
N ALA A 65 20.97 -24.09 -1.28
CA ALA A 65 20.02 -24.51 -2.30
C ALA A 65 19.01 -25.57 -1.82
N ALA A 66 19.11 -26.03 -0.57
CA ALA A 66 18.30 -27.12 -0.02
C ALA A 66 16.99 -26.66 0.66
N SER A 67 16.66 -25.36 0.66
CA SER A 67 15.43 -24.83 1.30
C SER A 67 14.29 -24.49 0.34
N PHE A 68 14.38 -24.84 -0.95
CA PHE A 68 13.42 -24.38 -1.98
C PHE A 68 12.40 -25.44 -2.43
N LEU A 69 12.12 -26.44 -1.59
CA LEU A 69 11.09 -27.44 -1.86
C LEU A 69 10.07 -27.45 -0.73
N PRO A 70 8.77 -27.64 -1.05
CA PRO A 70 7.77 -27.88 -0.02
C PRO A 70 8.26 -28.98 0.92
N SER A 71 8.16 -28.75 2.22
CA SER A 71 8.72 -29.61 3.25
C SER A 71 7.63 -30.16 4.14
N ARG A 72 7.90 -31.32 4.76
CA ARG A 72 7.01 -31.94 5.73
C ARG A 72 7.57 -31.78 7.13
N ILE A 73 6.75 -31.31 8.06
CA ILE A 73 7.12 -31.17 9.47
C ILE A 73 6.03 -31.83 10.32
N CYS A 74 6.41 -32.75 11.20
CA CYS A 74 5.48 -33.48 12.08
C CYS A 74 5.57 -33.04 13.55
N SER A 75 6.22 -31.89 13.80
CA SER A 75 6.29 -31.26 15.11
C SER A 75 5.42 -29.99 15.13
N PRO A 76 4.76 -29.66 16.26
CA PRO A 76 3.94 -28.47 16.37
C PRO A 76 4.72 -27.22 15.92
N GLN A 77 4.15 -26.42 15.01
CA GLN A 77 4.72 -25.14 14.65
C GLN A 77 4.37 -24.13 15.75
N ILE A 78 5.39 -23.66 16.47
CA ILE A 78 5.28 -22.53 17.41
C ILE A 78 5.82 -21.31 16.66
N GLY A 79 4.98 -20.72 15.82
CA GLY A 79 5.25 -19.41 15.23
C GLY A 79 4.90 -18.31 16.23
N SER A 80 5.78 -17.32 16.39
CA SER A 80 5.57 -16.13 17.24
C SER A 80 5.39 -14.84 16.44
N GLY A 81 5.16 -14.95 15.13
CA GLY A 81 4.97 -13.83 14.23
C GLY A 81 3.49 -13.54 14.01
N GLU A 82 3.09 -12.29 14.21
CA GLU A 82 1.75 -11.82 13.84
C GLU A 82 1.66 -11.70 12.31
N PRO A 83 0.57 -12.13 11.68
CA PRO A 83 0.33 -11.88 10.26
C PRO A 83 0.20 -10.38 9.96
N SER A 84 0.33 -10.01 8.68
CA SER A 84 0.03 -8.65 8.23
C SER A 84 -1.39 -8.24 8.64
N LYS A 85 -1.51 -7.09 9.32
CA LYS A 85 -2.81 -6.47 9.66
C LYS A 85 -3.25 -5.42 8.64
N LEU A 86 -2.47 -5.23 7.57
CA LEU A 86 -2.79 -4.30 6.51
C LEU A 86 -3.87 -4.88 5.60
N SER A 87 -4.85 -4.05 5.25
CA SER A 87 -5.87 -4.40 4.28
C SER A 87 -5.28 -4.38 2.87
N GLY A 88 -5.83 -5.19 1.97
CA GLY A 88 -5.40 -5.22 0.57
C GLY A 88 -6.55 -5.50 -0.39
N GLY A 89 -6.47 -4.92 -1.58
CA GLY A 89 -7.37 -5.28 -2.68
C GLY A 89 -6.93 -6.58 -3.37
N PHE A 90 -7.79 -7.16 -4.19
CA PHE A 90 -7.54 -8.44 -4.86
C PHE A 90 -6.75 -8.27 -6.17
N HIS A 91 -5.64 -8.98 -6.25
CA HIS A 91 -4.85 -9.19 -7.45
C HIS A 91 -5.19 -10.56 -8.01
N ALA A 92 -6.11 -10.57 -8.96
CA ALA A 92 -6.57 -11.80 -9.60
C ALA A 92 -5.48 -12.37 -10.51
N VAL A 93 -5.29 -13.69 -10.49
CA VAL A 93 -4.38 -14.39 -11.39
C VAL A 93 -5.12 -15.47 -12.18
N THR A 94 -4.52 -15.96 -13.26
CA THR A 94 -4.99 -17.23 -13.84
C THR A 94 -4.64 -18.34 -12.85
N PRO A 95 -5.59 -19.22 -12.45
CA PRO A 95 -5.32 -20.24 -11.45
C PRO A 95 -4.05 -21.06 -11.73
N GLN A 96 -3.18 -21.17 -10.74
CA GLN A 96 -1.88 -21.84 -10.86
C GLN A 96 -1.69 -22.86 -9.75
N ARG A 97 -1.20 -24.05 -10.10
CA ARG A 97 -0.85 -25.08 -9.12
C ARG A 97 0.42 -24.72 -8.36
N LEU A 98 0.31 -24.58 -7.03
CA LEU A 98 1.44 -24.36 -6.12
C LEU A 98 1.99 -25.67 -5.57
N LEU A 99 1.11 -26.61 -5.23
CA LEU A 99 1.49 -27.88 -4.63
C LEU A 99 0.65 -29.04 -5.17
N ASP A 100 1.30 -30.14 -5.52
CA ASP A 100 0.68 -31.45 -5.64
C ASP A 100 1.55 -32.46 -4.92
N THR A 101 1.12 -32.86 -3.73
CA THR A 101 1.88 -33.79 -2.90
C THR A 101 2.09 -35.14 -3.59
N ARG A 102 1.18 -35.58 -4.48
CA ARG A 102 1.32 -36.85 -5.21
C ARG A 102 2.51 -36.86 -6.17
N LEU A 103 2.95 -35.68 -6.61
CA LEU A 103 4.02 -35.50 -7.60
C LEU A 103 5.33 -34.97 -7.00
N SER A 104 5.28 -34.40 -5.81
CA SER A 104 6.40 -33.66 -5.22
C SER A 104 6.86 -34.29 -3.91
N VAL A 105 6.16 -33.97 -2.82
CA VAL A 105 6.59 -34.28 -1.45
C VAL A 105 6.05 -35.60 -0.93
N GLY A 106 5.07 -36.20 -1.61
CA GLY A 106 4.27 -37.37 -1.24
C GLY A 106 3.17 -37.08 -0.20
N ARG A 107 2.36 -38.11 0.08
CA ARG A 107 1.29 -38.14 1.08
C ARG A 107 1.69 -37.64 2.47
N ILE A 108 0.96 -36.68 3.02
CA ILE A 108 1.18 -36.12 4.36
C ILE A 108 0.55 -37.02 5.41
N SER A 109 1.27 -37.34 6.48
CA SER A 109 0.76 -38.20 7.57
C SER A 109 -0.10 -37.41 8.55
N ALA A 110 -1.02 -38.11 9.23
CA ALA A 110 -1.82 -37.53 10.31
C ALA A 110 -0.95 -36.83 11.36
N GLY A 111 -1.34 -35.62 11.75
CA GLY A 111 -0.61 -34.78 12.70
C GLY A 111 0.57 -34.01 12.10
N CYS A 112 0.82 -34.13 10.79
CA CYS A 112 1.90 -33.41 10.11
C CYS A 112 1.38 -32.24 9.28
N THR A 113 2.30 -31.32 8.99
CA THR A 113 2.09 -30.08 8.25
C THR A 113 2.90 -30.08 6.97
N ALA A 114 2.28 -29.68 5.86
CA ALA A 114 2.96 -29.31 4.62
C ALA A 114 3.21 -27.79 4.60
N THR A 115 4.37 -27.37 4.09
CA THR A 115 4.73 -25.96 3.97
C THR A 115 4.87 -25.57 2.50
N ILE A 116 4.30 -24.43 2.12
CA ILE A 116 4.50 -23.79 0.82
C ILE A 116 5.20 -22.46 1.05
N ASP A 117 6.30 -22.25 0.33
CA ASP A 117 7.02 -20.97 0.30
C ASP A 117 6.54 -20.16 -0.91
N LEU A 118 6.09 -18.92 -0.65
CA LEU A 118 5.60 -18.01 -1.67
C LEU A 118 6.61 -16.90 -1.98
N PHE A 119 7.81 -16.98 -1.41
CA PHE A 119 8.90 -16.04 -1.67
C PHE A 119 9.34 -16.15 -3.13
N GLY A 120 9.10 -15.08 -3.91
CA GLY A 120 9.40 -15.02 -5.35
C GLY A 120 8.21 -15.32 -6.27
N GLU A 121 7.14 -15.96 -5.76
CA GLU A 121 5.87 -16.12 -6.48
C GLU A 121 4.99 -14.87 -6.37
N LEU A 122 5.09 -14.16 -5.25
CA LEU A 122 4.26 -13.00 -4.92
C LEU A 122 5.11 -11.75 -4.62
N THR A 123 4.58 -10.55 -4.89
CA THR A 123 5.23 -9.27 -4.55
C THR A 123 5.23 -9.06 -3.03
N ASN A 124 6.18 -8.30 -2.47
CA ASN A 124 6.26 -8.04 -1.03
C ASN A 124 5.04 -7.32 -0.41
N GLN A 125 4.10 -6.86 -1.23
CA GLN A 125 2.85 -6.22 -0.82
C GLN A 125 1.73 -7.20 -0.51
N ALA A 126 1.90 -8.50 -0.78
CA ALA A 126 0.85 -9.47 -0.52
C ALA A 126 0.60 -9.59 1.00
N THR A 127 -0.58 -9.19 1.44
CA THR A 127 -1.07 -9.29 2.82
C THR A 127 -1.81 -10.61 3.05
N GLY A 128 -2.32 -11.25 1.99
CA GLY A 128 -2.95 -12.56 2.04
C GLY A 128 -3.02 -13.26 0.67
N VAL A 129 -3.43 -14.52 0.66
CA VAL A 129 -3.61 -15.34 -0.55
C VAL A 129 -5.00 -15.95 -0.60
N ALA A 130 -5.54 -16.09 -1.81
CA ALA A 130 -6.74 -16.86 -2.11
C ALA A 130 -6.35 -18.16 -2.81
N LEU A 131 -6.78 -19.29 -2.24
CA LEU A 131 -6.38 -20.63 -2.65
C LEU A 131 -7.61 -21.50 -2.87
N THR A 132 -7.49 -22.49 -3.75
CA THR A 132 -8.30 -23.71 -3.68
C THR A 132 -7.43 -24.82 -3.10
N VAL A 133 -7.89 -25.45 -2.03
CA VAL A 133 -7.22 -26.58 -1.37
C VAL A 133 -8.06 -27.82 -1.57
N THR A 134 -7.47 -28.86 -2.14
CA THR A 134 -8.12 -30.15 -2.37
C THR A 134 -7.36 -31.26 -1.64
N THR A 135 -8.07 -32.06 -0.85
CA THR A 135 -7.54 -33.32 -0.32
C THR A 135 -7.96 -34.48 -1.20
N THR A 136 -7.08 -35.46 -1.39
CA THR A 136 -7.38 -36.68 -2.12
C THR A 136 -6.86 -37.91 -1.40
N GLY A 137 -7.67 -38.97 -1.47
CA GLY A 137 -7.35 -40.29 -0.93
C GLY A 137 -7.12 -40.30 0.58
N ALA A 138 -7.88 -39.59 1.40
CA ALA A 138 -7.69 -39.53 2.86
C ALA A 138 -7.89 -40.89 3.57
N ASP A 139 -7.11 -41.14 4.64
CA ASP A 139 -7.17 -42.38 5.45
C ASP A 139 -8.42 -42.49 6.34
N GLY A 140 -9.12 -41.37 6.57
CA GLY A 140 -10.25 -41.27 7.49
C GLY A 140 -10.93 -39.91 7.41
N ASN A 141 -11.97 -39.72 8.20
CA ASN A 141 -12.59 -38.41 8.38
C ASN A 141 -11.66 -37.50 9.20
N GLY A 142 -11.48 -36.25 8.77
CA GLY A 142 -10.61 -35.32 9.45
C GLY A 142 -10.84 -33.88 9.05
N TYR A 143 -9.85 -33.03 9.33
CA TYR A 143 -9.81 -31.63 8.95
C TYR A 143 -8.40 -31.22 8.51
N ILE A 144 -8.36 -30.19 7.65
CA ILE A 144 -7.17 -29.46 7.24
C ILE A 144 -7.28 -28.04 7.80
N THR A 145 -6.18 -27.54 8.34
CA THR A 145 -6.04 -26.14 8.77
C THR A 145 -4.95 -25.49 7.94
N VAL A 146 -5.28 -24.37 7.29
CA VAL A 146 -4.40 -23.57 6.45
C VAL A 146 -4.14 -22.24 7.16
N PHE A 147 -2.88 -21.93 7.43
CA PHE A 147 -2.50 -20.79 8.26
C PHE A 147 -1.10 -20.28 7.88
N PRO A 148 -0.75 -19.01 8.19
CA PRO A 148 0.63 -18.55 8.04
C PRO A 148 1.54 -19.37 8.94
N CYS A 149 2.67 -19.86 8.43
CA CYS A 149 3.62 -20.63 9.23
C CYS A 149 4.24 -19.82 10.39
N ASP A 150 4.11 -18.50 10.34
CA ASP A 150 4.57 -17.58 11.38
C ASP A 150 3.65 -17.54 12.60
N ALA A 151 2.44 -18.10 12.54
CA ALA A 151 1.48 -18.16 13.64
C ALA A 151 1.35 -19.56 14.24
N SER A 152 0.80 -19.65 15.45
CA SER A 152 0.31 -20.92 16.00
C SER A 152 -0.86 -21.46 15.17
N GLN A 153 -0.94 -22.77 15.02
CA GLN A 153 -2.06 -23.43 14.35
C GLN A 153 -3.39 -23.06 15.04
N PRO A 154 -4.36 -22.47 14.30
CA PRO A 154 -5.68 -22.18 14.85
C PRO A 154 -6.56 -23.42 14.97
N GLU A 155 -7.67 -23.30 15.70
CA GLU A 155 -8.72 -24.33 15.76
C GLU A 155 -9.58 -24.39 14.49
N ALA A 156 -9.42 -23.42 13.59
CA ALA A 156 -10.19 -23.31 12.36
C ALA A 156 -9.99 -24.53 11.45
N SER A 157 -11.05 -24.95 10.78
CA SER A 157 -11.03 -26.03 9.78
C SER A 157 -11.42 -25.50 8.41
N ASN A 158 -10.45 -25.39 7.50
CA ASN A 158 -10.69 -24.89 6.15
C ASN A 158 -11.25 -25.97 5.22
N LEU A 159 -11.05 -27.26 5.54
CA LEU A 159 -11.48 -28.36 4.70
C LEU A 159 -11.64 -29.63 5.53
N ASN A 160 -12.65 -30.46 5.24
CA ASN A 160 -12.95 -31.69 5.98
C ASN A 160 -12.83 -32.95 5.10
N PRO A 161 -11.63 -33.56 4.97
CA PRO A 161 -11.41 -34.77 4.17
C PRO A 161 -12.17 -35.98 4.68
N ARG A 162 -12.50 -36.88 3.76
CA ARG A 162 -13.06 -38.21 4.06
C ARG A 162 -12.58 -39.29 3.08
N PRO A 163 -12.68 -40.59 3.44
CA PRO A 163 -12.22 -41.66 2.56
C PRO A 163 -12.96 -41.71 1.22
N ASN A 164 -12.22 -41.98 0.15
CA ASN A 164 -12.73 -42.13 -1.22
C ASN A 164 -13.46 -40.89 -1.78
N ASP A 165 -13.13 -39.72 -1.25
CA ASP A 165 -13.70 -38.45 -1.70
C ASP A 165 -12.58 -37.42 -1.90
N ASP A 166 -12.58 -36.81 -3.08
CA ASP A 166 -11.78 -35.62 -3.31
C ASP A 166 -12.59 -34.43 -2.79
N THR A 167 -12.11 -33.84 -1.70
CA THR A 167 -12.79 -32.74 -1.01
C THR A 167 -12.03 -31.45 -1.28
N PRO A 168 -12.65 -30.44 -1.92
CA PRO A 168 -12.08 -29.11 -2.10
C PRO A 168 -12.77 -28.05 -1.24
N ASN A 169 -12.05 -26.99 -0.94
CA ASN A 169 -12.62 -25.74 -0.46
C ASN A 169 -11.74 -24.56 -0.89
N SER A 170 -12.32 -23.36 -0.96
CA SER A 170 -11.56 -22.13 -1.02
C SER A 170 -11.00 -21.79 0.36
N ALA A 171 -9.77 -21.27 0.40
CA ALA A 171 -9.14 -20.80 1.62
C ALA A 171 -8.50 -19.43 1.39
N ILE A 172 -8.77 -18.50 2.30
CA ILE A 172 -8.09 -17.20 2.37
C ILE A 172 -7.18 -17.20 3.58
N VAL A 173 -5.91 -16.87 3.36
CA VAL A 173 -4.87 -17.02 4.39
C VAL A 173 -4.04 -15.74 4.45
N PRO A 174 -3.85 -15.13 5.63
CA PRO A 174 -2.95 -14.00 5.76
C PRO A 174 -1.49 -14.44 5.55
N LEU A 175 -0.64 -13.51 5.13
CA LEU A 175 0.80 -13.72 5.03
C LEU A 175 1.52 -13.05 6.20
N GLY A 176 2.42 -13.80 6.82
CA GLY A 176 3.39 -13.27 7.78
C GLY A 176 4.70 -12.87 7.09
N PRO A 177 5.68 -12.35 7.86
CA PRO A 177 6.97 -11.90 7.32
C PRO A 177 7.75 -12.97 6.56
N SER A 178 7.59 -14.26 6.90
CA SER A 178 8.26 -15.34 6.17
C SER A 178 7.62 -15.64 4.82
N ARG A 179 6.38 -15.19 4.60
CA ARG A 179 5.59 -15.42 3.38
C ARG A 179 5.34 -16.91 3.09
N ARG A 180 5.34 -17.73 4.13
CA ARG A 180 5.06 -19.17 4.05
C ARG A 180 3.69 -19.49 4.60
N ILE A 181 3.01 -20.42 3.94
CA ILE A 181 1.74 -20.99 4.41
C ILE A 181 1.91 -22.44 4.80
N CYS A 182 1.21 -22.84 5.85
CA CYS A 182 1.27 -24.14 6.48
C CYS A 182 -0.10 -24.81 6.38
N LEU A 183 -0.11 -26.09 5.99
CA LEU A 183 -1.30 -26.92 5.84
C LEU A 183 -1.19 -28.11 6.79
N TYR A 184 -1.81 -28.03 7.96
CA TYR A 184 -1.90 -29.12 8.92
C TYR A 184 -2.93 -30.15 8.46
N THR A 185 -2.63 -31.44 8.67
CA THR A 185 -3.52 -32.55 8.32
C THR A 185 -3.85 -33.37 9.57
N SER A 186 -5.14 -33.52 9.92
CA SER A 186 -5.54 -34.36 11.07
C SER A 186 -5.56 -35.86 10.75
N VAL A 187 -5.53 -36.21 9.47
CA VAL A 187 -5.55 -37.57 8.92
C VAL A 187 -4.54 -37.67 7.78
N GLY A 188 -4.02 -38.87 7.52
CA GLY A 188 -3.11 -39.07 6.39
C GLY A 188 -3.82 -38.82 5.06
N THR A 189 -3.27 -37.95 4.21
CA THR A 189 -3.90 -37.51 2.97
C THR A 189 -2.91 -36.88 2.00
N ASP A 190 -3.29 -36.81 0.73
CA ASP A 190 -2.58 -36.03 -0.28
C ASP A 190 -3.27 -34.66 -0.45
N LEU A 191 -2.47 -33.60 -0.56
CA LEU A 191 -2.90 -32.22 -0.79
C LEU A 191 -2.59 -31.77 -2.22
N VAL A 192 -3.54 -31.07 -2.83
CA VAL A 192 -3.38 -30.28 -4.06
C VAL A 192 -3.80 -28.84 -3.74
N VAL A 193 -2.92 -27.88 -4.00
CA VAL A 193 -3.13 -26.45 -3.67
C VAL A 193 -2.92 -25.61 -4.91
N ASP A 194 -3.97 -24.89 -5.31
CA ASP A 194 -4.00 -24.02 -6.47
C ASP A 194 -4.20 -22.56 -6.01
N LEU A 195 -3.38 -21.62 -6.48
CA LEU A 195 -3.50 -20.18 -6.24
C LEU A 195 -4.51 -19.57 -7.21
N THR A 196 -5.52 -18.86 -6.72
CA THR A 196 -6.49 -18.15 -7.58
C THR A 196 -6.28 -16.63 -7.58
N GLY A 197 -5.60 -16.10 -6.57
CA GLY A 197 -5.18 -14.70 -6.48
C GLY A 197 -4.54 -14.38 -5.14
N TRP A 198 -4.19 -13.11 -4.93
CA TRP A 198 -3.62 -12.63 -3.68
C TRP A 198 -4.16 -11.24 -3.34
N PHE A 199 -4.04 -10.84 -2.08
CA PHE A 199 -4.50 -9.55 -1.59
C PHE A 199 -3.32 -8.66 -1.23
N GLY A 200 -3.36 -7.38 -1.57
CA GLY A 200 -2.34 -6.40 -1.21
C GLY A 200 -2.63 -5.01 -1.76
N SER A 201 -1.74 -4.07 -1.53
CA SER A 201 -1.88 -2.70 -2.03
C SER A 201 -1.96 -2.65 -3.56
N GLY A 202 -2.72 -1.68 -4.08
CA GLY A 202 -2.99 -1.54 -5.52
C GLY A 202 -3.87 -2.64 -6.14
N GLY A 203 -4.36 -3.60 -5.34
CA GLY A 203 -5.31 -4.60 -5.80
C GLY A 203 -6.72 -4.03 -5.93
N ALA A 204 -7.57 -4.68 -6.70
CA ALA A 204 -8.94 -4.23 -6.93
C ALA A 204 -9.79 -4.41 -5.64
N PRO A 205 -10.44 -3.36 -5.11
CA PRO A 205 -11.32 -3.50 -3.95
C PRO A 205 -12.54 -4.38 -4.24
N PHE A 206 -13.14 -4.91 -3.19
CA PHE A 206 -14.33 -5.77 -3.25
C PHE A 206 -15.62 -4.98 -3.08
N HIS A 207 -16.63 -5.40 -3.82
CA HIS A 207 -18.00 -4.93 -3.71
C HIS A 207 -18.91 -6.11 -3.41
N SER A 208 -19.51 -6.10 -2.21
CA SER A 208 -20.50 -7.10 -1.82
C SER A 208 -21.82 -6.86 -2.56
N GLN A 209 -22.52 -7.94 -2.88
CA GLN A 209 -23.88 -7.88 -3.39
C GLN A 209 -24.72 -9.05 -2.86
N ASP A 210 -26.05 -8.95 -3.01
CA ASP A 210 -26.92 -10.10 -2.78
C ASP A 210 -26.59 -11.20 -3.83
N PRO A 211 -26.61 -12.49 -3.46
CA PRO A 211 -26.32 -13.56 -4.40
C PRO A 211 -27.20 -13.50 -5.65
N ASP A 212 -26.57 -13.36 -6.82
CA ASP A 212 -27.25 -13.28 -8.11
C ASP A 212 -26.91 -14.50 -8.98
N ARG A 213 -27.92 -15.24 -9.42
CA ARG A 213 -27.71 -16.46 -10.21
C ARG A 213 -27.49 -16.10 -11.68
N VAL A 214 -26.23 -16.16 -12.11
CA VAL A 214 -25.82 -15.84 -13.48
C VAL A 214 -25.78 -17.06 -14.40
N LEU A 215 -25.75 -18.27 -13.83
CA LEU A 215 -25.84 -19.52 -14.58
C LEU A 215 -26.67 -20.54 -13.82
N ASP A 216 -27.59 -21.20 -14.53
CA ASP A 216 -28.16 -22.49 -14.15
C ASP A 216 -28.33 -23.33 -15.42
N THR A 217 -27.54 -24.39 -15.59
CA THR A 217 -27.63 -25.21 -16.81
C THR A 217 -28.98 -25.89 -17.00
N ARG A 218 -29.80 -25.98 -15.93
CA ARG A 218 -31.14 -26.56 -15.96
C ARG A 218 -32.21 -25.54 -16.42
N ASN A 219 -31.84 -24.26 -16.51
CA ASN A 219 -32.73 -23.17 -16.91
C ASN A 219 -32.25 -22.55 -18.24
N GLU A 220 -33.08 -22.66 -19.27
CA GLU A 220 -32.76 -22.17 -20.62
C GLU A 220 -32.49 -20.66 -20.68
N THR A 221 -33.14 -19.86 -19.81
CA THR A 221 -32.98 -18.39 -19.83
C THR A 221 -31.70 -17.92 -19.16
N LEU A 222 -31.10 -18.76 -18.31
CA LEU A 222 -29.86 -18.47 -17.57
C LEU A 222 -28.65 -19.16 -18.18
N ARG A 223 -28.77 -19.74 -19.39
CA ARG A 223 -27.67 -20.42 -20.07
C ARG A 223 -27.16 -19.60 -21.26
N PRO A 224 -25.94 -19.02 -21.19
CA PRO A 224 -25.46 -18.06 -22.20
C PRO A 224 -25.32 -18.62 -23.63
N ASP A 225 -25.19 -19.94 -23.78
CA ASP A 225 -25.07 -20.62 -25.07
C ASP A 225 -26.44 -20.99 -25.70
N GLY A 226 -27.55 -20.70 -25.02
CA GLY A 226 -28.90 -21.09 -25.44
C GLY A 226 -29.19 -22.59 -25.38
N GLY A 227 -28.32 -23.38 -24.73
CA GLY A 227 -28.53 -24.82 -24.50
C GLY A 227 -29.54 -25.10 -23.37
N ILE A 228 -29.85 -26.38 -23.15
CA ILE A 228 -30.66 -26.85 -22.02
C ILE A 228 -30.07 -28.15 -21.46
N GLY A 229 -29.98 -28.25 -20.14
CA GLY A 229 -29.53 -29.44 -19.43
C GLY A 229 -28.03 -29.46 -19.19
N ASN A 230 -27.51 -30.64 -18.83
CA ASN A 230 -26.15 -30.80 -18.31
C ASN A 230 -25.08 -30.27 -19.27
N LEU A 231 -24.03 -29.67 -18.69
CA LEU A 231 -22.79 -29.41 -19.41
C LEU A 231 -22.12 -30.76 -19.73
N PRO A 232 -21.84 -31.09 -20.99
CA PRO A 232 -21.20 -32.37 -21.35
C PRO A 232 -19.82 -32.55 -20.72
N ALA A 233 -19.40 -33.80 -20.56
CA ALA A 233 -18.02 -34.12 -20.18
C ALA A 233 -17.00 -33.49 -21.14
N GLU A 234 -15.87 -33.05 -20.59
CA GLU A 234 -14.76 -32.44 -21.31
C GLU A 234 -15.16 -31.19 -22.13
N SER A 235 -16.18 -30.47 -21.66
CA SER A 235 -16.66 -29.24 -22.30
C SER A 235 -16.54 -28.04 -21.37
N GLN A 236 -16.62 -26.86 -21.97
CA GLN A 236 -16.58 -25.59 -21.26
C GLN A 236 -17.77 -24.70 -21.62
N LEU A 237 -18.15 -23.86 -20.68
CA LEU A 237 -19.15 -22.81 -20.87
C LEU A 237 -18.53 -21.44 -20.57
N ILE A 238 -18.83 -20.47 -21.44
CA ILE A 238 -18.45 -19.06 -21.28
C ILE A 238 -19.61 -18.35 -20.60
N ILE A 239 -19.34 -17.71 -19.47
CA ILE A 239 -20.32 -17.00 -18.65
C ILE A 239 -19.99 -15.51 -18.67
N PRO A 240 -20.81 -14.66 -19.30
CA PRO A 240 -20.69 -13.21 -19.17
C PRO A 240 -20.96 -12.81 -17.70
N ILE A 241 -20.03 -12.06 -17.09
CA ILE A 241 -20.16 -11.58 -15.70
C ILE A 241 -20.18 -10.06 -15.67
N ALA A 242 -19.11 -9.41 -16.14
CA ALA A 242 -19.05 -7.94 -16.13
C ALA A 242 -20.08 -7.35 -17.10
N GLY A 243 -20.77 -6.29 -16.66
CA GLY A 243 -21.86 -5.66 -17.40
C GLY A 243 -23.18 -6.43 -17.33
N THR A 244 -23.30 -7.44 -16.46
CA THR A 244 -24.53 -8.19 -16.19
C THR A 244 -24.96 -8.01 -14.73
N GLY A 245 -26.28 -7.97 -14.49
CA GLY A 245 -26.83 -7.80 -13.14
C GLY A 245 -26.27 -6.56 -12.44
N GLN A 246 -25.71 -6.76 -11.25
CA GLN A 246 -25.08 -5.72 -10.43
C GLN A 246 -23.57 -5.58 -10.65
N VAL A 247 -22.96 -6.37 -11.54
CA VAL A 247 -21.52 -6.34 -11.80
C VAL A 247 -21.19 -5.34 -12.91
N PRO A 248 -20.43 -4.26 -12.64
CA PRO A 248 -20.07 -3.28 -13.66
C PRO A 248 -19.16 -3.84 -14.76
N ALA A 249 -19.18 -3.24 -15.94
CA ALA A 249 -18.34 -3.65 -17.07
C ALA A 249 -16.82 -3.54 -16.79
N GLY A 250 -16.42 -2.71 -15.83
CA GLY A 250 -15.03 -2.54 -15.40
C GLY A 250 -14.54 -3.53 -14.35
N ALA A 251 -15.36 -4.51 -13.94
CA ALA A 251 -14.95 -5.53 -12.98
C ALA A 251 -13.79 -6.38 -13.53
N SER A 252 -12.75 -6.57 -12.73
CA SER A 252 -11.55 -7.35 -13.05
C SER A 252 -11.56 -8.73 -12.41
N GLY A 253 -12.38 -8.95 -11.38
CA GLY A 253 -12.54 -10.23 -10.70
C GLY A 253 -13.96 -10.44 -10.15
N VAL A 254 -14.25 -11.67 -9.74
CA VAL A 254 -15.57 -12.07 -9.21
C VAL A 254 -15.42 -13.02 -8.04
N ALA A 255 -16.31 -12.90 -7.04
CA ALA A 255 -16.56 -13.89 -6.00
C ALA A 255 -17.83 -14.67 -6.36
N VAL A 256 -17.72 -15.99 -6.45
CA VAL A 256 -18.82 -16.86 -6.87
C VAL A 256 -18.97 -18.06 -5.96
N ASN A 257 -20.19 -18.57 -5.86
CA ASN A 257 -20.46 -19.91 -5.38
C ASN A 257 -20.84 -20.81 -6.58
N ILE A 258 -20.07 -21.87 -6.80
CA ILE A 258 -20.28 -22.82 -7.90
C ILE A 258 -20.94 -24.08 -7.32
N THR A 259 -22.18 -24.35 -7.71
CA THR A 259 -22.87 -25.59 -7.33
C THR A 259 -22.87 -26.57 -8.48
N VAL A 260 -22.32 -27.76 -8.26
CA VAL A 260 -22.32 -28.87 -9.22
C VAL A 260 -23.33 -29.91 -8.78
N VAL A 261 -24.25 -30.27 -9.67
CA VAL A 261 -25.19 -31.37 -9.50
C VAL A 261 -24.77 -32.48 -10.45
N SER A 262 -24.10 -33.51 -9.92
CA SER A 262 -23.65 -34.66 -10.70
C SER A 262 -24.68 -35.79 -10.67
N LEU A 263 -24.95 -36.36 -11.85
CA LEU A 263 -25.93 -37.43 -12.00
C LEU A 263 -25.32 -38.83 -11.89
N ALA A 264 -24.11 -39.06 -12.41
CA ALA A 264 -23.62 -40.42 -12.65
C ALA A 264 -22.13 -40.67 -12.39
N GLN A 265 -21.25 -39.65 -12.52
CA GLN A 265 -19.80 -39.84 -12.42
C GLN A 265 -19.16 -38.81 -11.50
N ALA A 266 -18.11 -39.24 -10.79
CA ALA A 266 -17.25 -38.34 -10.03
C ALA A 266 -16.35 -37.56 -11.00
N GLY A 267 -16.09 -36.29 -10.69
CA GLY A 267 -15.33 -35.40 -11.54
C GLY A 267 -14.96 -34.08 -10.86
N PHE A 268 -14.52 -33.12 -11.66
CA PHE A 268 -14.17 -31.79 -11.20
C PHE A 268 -14.59 -30.72 -12.21
N VAL A 269 -14.71 -29.49 -11.70
CA VAL A 269 -14.85 -28.28 -12.51
C VAL A 269 -13.61 -27.40 -12.35
N THR A 270 -13.30 -26.63 -13.39
CA THR A 270 -12.25 -25.61 -13.37
C THR A 270 -12.86 -24.28 -13.82
N ALA A 271 -12.88 -23.31 -12.92
CA ALA A 271 -13.27 -21.93 -13.21
C ALA A 271 -12.02 -21.06 -13.42
N TYR A 272 -12.00 -20.26 -14.49
CA TYR A 272 -10.83 -19.51 -14.90
C TYR A 272 -11.20 -18.34 -15.84
N PRO A 273 -10.36 -17.30 -15.99
CA PRO A 273 -10.62 -16.20 -16.92
C PRO A 273 -10.68 -16.73 -18.36
N CYS A 274 -11.70 -16.35 -19.13
CA CYS A 274 -11.79 -16.79 -20.53
C CYS A 274 -10.65 -16.23 -21.40
N ASN A 275 -10.42 -16.88 -22.56
CA ASN A 275 -9.37 -16.57 -23.54
C ASN A 275 -7.93 -16.89 -23.10
N VAL A 276 -7.76 -17.75 -22.09
CA VAL A 276 -6.49 -18.39 -21.75
C VAL A 276 -6.64 -19.92 -21.88
N PRO A 277 -5.54 -20.69 -22.02
CA PRO A 277 -5.62 -22.14 -21.99
C PRO A 277 -6.23 -22.64 -20.66
N ILE A 278 -7.04 -23.71 -20.71
CA ILE A 278 -7.61 -24.33 -19.50
C ILE A 278 -6.47 -24.64 -18.51
N PRO A 279 -6.48 -24.04 -17.31
CA PRO A 279 -5.46 -24.32 -16.32
C PRO A 279 -5.55 -25.76 -15.83
N ASN A 280 -4.41 -26.35 -15.48
CA ASN A 280 -4.38 -27.64 -14.79
C ASN A 280 -4.64 -27.41 -13.29
N THR A 281 -5.85 -26.97 -12.94
CA THR A 281 -6.35 -26.71 -11.58
C THR A 281 -7.78 -27.23 -11.46
N SER A 282 -8.27 -27.40 -10.23
CA SER A 282 -9.69 -27.72 -9.97
C SER A 282 -10.27 -26.72 -8.98
N SER A 283 -11.43 -26.17 -9.31
CA SER A 283 -12.19 -25.23 -8.45
C SER A 283 -13.20 -25.95 -7.57
N GLY A 284 -13.68 -27.12 -7.97
CA GLY A 284 -14.61 -27.95 -7.20
C GLY A 284 -14.60 -29.39 -7.69
N ASN A 285 -14.76 -30.34 -6.77
CA ASN A 285 -14.68 -31.78 -6.98
C ASN A 285 -15.94 -32.41 -6.40
N PHE A 286 -16.52 -33.32 -7.17
CA PHE A 286 -17.83 -33.89 -6.88
C PHE A 286 -17.84 -35.39 -7.11
N LEU A 287 -18.69 -36.08 -6.34
CA LEU A 287 -18.95 -37.51 -6.50
C LEU A 287 -20.19 -37.73 -7.38
N ALA A 288 -20.36 -38.95 -7.86
CA ALA A 288 -21.58 -39.36 -8.54
C ALA A 288 -22.81 -39.16 -7.63
N ALA A 289 -23.93 -38.67 -8.20
CA ALA A 289 -25.19 -38.46 -7.49
C ALA A 289 -25.08 -37.53 -6.27
N THR A 290 -24.26 -36.48 -6.37
CA THR A 290 -24.12 -35.46 -5.32
C THR A 290 -24.39 -34.05 -5.84
N THR A 291 -24.89 -33.20 -4.93
CA THR A 291 -24.95 -31.75 -5.12
C THR A 291 -23.92 -31.12 -4.18
N ARG A 292 -22.95 -30.38 -4.73
CA ARG A 292 -21.91 -29.73 -3.94
C ARG A 292 -21.67 -28.31 -4.39
N ALA A 293 -21.60 -27.41 -3.41
CA ALA A 293 -21.18 -26.03 -3.60
C ALA A 293 -19.70 -25.87 -3.27
N THR A 294 -18.99 -25.05 -4.04
CA THR A 294 -17.66 -24.57 -3.71
C THR A 294 -17.56 -23.11 -4.11
N SER A 295 -17.23 -22.26 -3.14
CA SER A 295 -16.97 -20.85 -3.34
C SER A 295 -15.57 -20.62 -3.89
N GLY A 296 -15.36 -19.51 -4.59
CA GLY A 296 -14.05 -19.14 -5.08
C GLY A 296 -13.98 -17.72 -5.61
N LEU A 297 -12.75 -17.21 -5.68
CA LEU A 297 -12.41 -15.90 -6.25
C LEU A 297 -11.66 -16.10 -7.56
N PHE A 298 -12.11 -15.47 -8.64
CA PHE A 298 -11.54 -15.67 -9.97
C PHE A 298 -11.35 -14.36 -10.72
N ALA A 299 -10.29 -14.31 -11.53
CA ALA A 299 -10.11 -13.26 -12.53
C ALA A 299 -11.20 -13.35 -13.62
N LEU A 300 -11.57 -12.20 -14.17
CA LEU A 300 -12.40 -12.13 -15.38
C LEU A 300 -11.50 -11.96 -16.62
N GLY A 301 -11.89 -12.59 -17.74
CA GLY A 301 -11.16 -12.46 -19.02
C GLY A 301 -11.34 -11.08 -19.68
N LEU A 302 -10.71 -10.87 -20.85
CA LEU A 302 -10.70 -9.61 -21.61
C LEU A 302 -12.08 -8.98 -21.95
N ASN A 303 -13.18 -9.69 -21.75
CA ASN A 303 -14.56 -9.21 -21.93
C ASN A 303 -15.41 -9.35 -20.65
N GLY A 304 -14.78 -9.44 -19.48
CA GLY A 304 -15.50 -9.62 -18.22
C GLY A 304 -16.16 -10.99 -18.07
N SER A 305 -15.65 -12.03 -18.74
CA SER A 305 -16.27 -13.37 -18.74
C SER A 305 -15.47 -14.38 -17.92
N LEU A 306 -16.21 -15.28 -17.26
CA LEU A 306 -15.69 -16.45 -16.55
C LEU A 306 -15.93 -17.71 -17.37
N CYS A 307 -14.93 -18.58 -17.48
CA CYS A 307 -15.05 -19.86 -18.17
C CYS A 307 -15.11 -20.98 -17.13
N ILE A 308 -16.08 -21.89 -17.29
CA ILE A 308 -16.17 -23.12 -16.48
C ILE A 308 -15.99 -24.33 -17.39
N TYR A 309 -14.94 -25.10 -17.13
CA TYR A 309 -14.73 -26.43 -17.69
C TYR A 309 -15.28 -27.50 -16.76
N SER A 310 -15.89 -28.57 -17.29
CA SER A 310 -16.31 -29.74 -16.52
C SER A 310 -15.67 -31.01 -17.06
N SER A 311 -15.07 -31.82 -16.18
CA SER A 311 -14.45 -33.09 -16.55
C SER A 311 -15.46 -34.21 -16.80
N GLN A 312 -16.69 -34.06 -16.32
CA GLN A 312 -17.77 -35.03 -16.46
C GLN A 312 -19.09 -34.32 -16.74
N THR A 313 -20.08 -35.05 -17.24
CA THR A 313 -21.42 -34.50 -17.45
C THR A 313 -22.07 -34.14 -16.12
N ALA A 314 -22.40 -32.86 -15.93
CA ALA A 314 -23.01 -32.35 -14.71
C ALA A 314 -23.85 -31.10 -14.99
N ASP A 315 -24.82 -30.81 -14.11
CA ASP A 315 -25.43 -29.50 -14.09
C ASP A 315 -24.58 -28.53 -13.26
N ILE A 316 -24.44 -27.30 -13.74
CA ILE A 316 -23.63 -26.25 -13.14
C ILE A 316 -24.52 -25.05 -12.83
N ILE A 317 -24.42 -24.56 -11.61
CA ILE A 317 -25.07 -23.34 -11.15
C ILE A 317 -23.96 -22.40 -10.65
N VAL A 318 -24.05 -21.12 -11.01
CA VAL A 318 -23.11 -20.09 -10.55
C VAL A 318 -23.92 -18.94 -9.99
N ASP A 319 -23.72 -18.69 -8.71
CA ASP A 319 -24.27 -17.53 -8.02
C ASP A 319 -23.12 -16.55 -7.72
N VAL A 320 -23.25 -15.29 -8.15
CA VAL A 320 -22.27 -14.22 -7.90
C VAL A 320 -22.60 -13.55 -6.57
N THR A 321 -21.64 -13.57 -5.64
CA THR A 321 -21.79 -12.98 -4.30
C THR A 321 -21.06 -11.64 -4.15
N GLY A 322 -20.26 -11.26 -5.14
CA GLY A 322 -19.52 -10.00 -5.16
C GLY A 322 -18.56 -9.91 -6.33
N TRP A 323 -17.96 -8.74 -6.50
CA TRP A 323 -17.02 -8.47 -7.59
C TRP A 323 -15.85 -7.60 -7.13
N PHE A 324 -14.78 -7.61 -7.91
CA PHE A 324 -13.59 -6.80 -7.68
C PHE A 324 -13.36 -5.85 -8.84
N GLY A 325 -13.10 -4.58 -8.58
CA GLY A 325 -12.82 -3.57 -9.60
C GLY A 325 -12.87 -2.15 -9.05
N ASP A 326 -12.72 -1.17 -9.94
CA ASP A 326 -12.65 0.27 -9.65
C ASP A 326 -11.68 0.68 -8.51
N THR A 327 -11.85 1.88 -7.95
CA THR A 327 -11.01 2.45 -6.88
C THR A 327 -11.76 2.62 -5.56
N THR A 328 -13.01 2.17 -5.49
CA THR A 328 -13.91 2.29 -4.36
C THR A 328 -14.24 0.90 -3.82
N GLY A 329 -14.67 0.76 -2.57
CA GLY A 329 -15.08 -0.52 -2.02
C GLY A 329 -14.16 -1.05 -0.93
N ALA A 330 -14.45 -2.28 -0.51
CA ALA A 330 -13.88 -2.89 0.68
C ALA A 330 -12.55 -3.60 0.40
N ARG A 331 -11.57 -3.43 1.28
CA ARG A 331 -10.28 -4.13 1.23
C ARG A 331 -10.25 -5.27 2.23
N LEU A 332 -9.57 -6.35 1.89
CA LEU A 332 -9.49 -7.52 2.76
C LEU A 332 -8.39 -7.33 3.79
N THR A 333 -8.76 -7.41 5.06
CA THR A 333 -7.86 -7.68 6.18
C THR A 333 -7.97 -9.17 6.52
N PRO A 334 -7.07 -10.01 6.00
CA PRO A 334 -7.08 -11.44 6.32
C PRO A 334 -6.60 -11.64 7.76
N ILE A 335 -7.16 -12.63 8.46
CA ILE A 335 -6.81 -12.95 9.85
C ILE A 335 -6.44 -14.43 9.98
N VAL A 336 -5.80 -14.79 11.09
CA VAL A 336 -5.72 -16.20 11.45
C VAL A 336 -7.13 -16.68 11.80
N GLY A 337 -7.56 -17.77 11.17
CA GLY A 337 -8.92 -18.30 11.30
C GLY A 337 -9.37 -18.41 12.76
N THR A 338 -10.50 -17.79 13.09
CA THR A 338 -11.01 -17.68 14.46
C THR A 338 -12.45 -18.21 14.54
N ARG A 339 -12.69 -19.16 15.44
CA ARG A 339 -14.00 -19.78 15.63
C ARG A 339 -14.98 -18.84 16.32
N VAL A 340 -16.13 -18.60 15.67
CA VAL A 340 -17.23 -17.78 16.23
C VAL A 340 -18.44 -18.61 16.60
N VAL A 341 -18.63 -19.76 15.94
CA VAL A 341 -19.72 -20.70 16.22
C VAL A 341 -19.21 -22.13 16.18
N ASP A 342 -19.59 -22.93 17.16
CA ASP A 342 -19.59 -24.39 17.11
C ASP A 342 -20.76 -24.90 17.94
N SER A 343 -21.85 -25.25 17.26
CA SER A 343 -23.08 -25.68 17.92
C SER A 343 -22.95 -27.04 18.63
N ARG A 344 -21.84 -27.76 18.44
CA ARG A 344 -21.59 -29.07 19.09
C ARG A 344 -21.07 -28.91 20.51
N ASN A 345 -20.39 -27.81 20.81
CA ASN A 345 -19.71 -27.59 22.10
C ASN A 345 -20.25 -26.38 22.88
N GLY A 346 -21.19 -25.63 22.32
CA GLY A 346 -21.79 -24.47 22.98
C GLY A 346 -21.16 -23.12 22.62
N THR A 347 -20.17 -23.09 21.72
CA THR A 347 -19.53 -21.83 21.30
C THR A 347 -20.45 -21.08 20.35
N GLY A 348 -20.84 -19.87 20.72
CA GLY A 348 -21.81 -19.04 19.99
C GLY A 348 -23.26 -19.55 20.10
N TRP A 349 -23.48 -20.85 19.87
CA TRP A 349 -24.78 -21.53 19.90
C TRP A 349 -24.75 -22.78 20.77
N SER A 350 -25.85 -23.04 21.50
CA SER A 350 -25.95 -24.14 22.46
C SER A 350 -26.50 -25.46 21.90
N ASN A 351 -27.08 -25.45 20.69
CA ASN A 351 -27.70 -26.61 20.05
C ASN A 351 -27.59 -26.54 18.53
N ALA A 352 -27.85 -27.66 17.85
CA ALA A 352 -28.02 -27.74 16.40
C ALA A 352 -29.03 -26.70 15.89
N LEU A 353 -28.90 -26.31 14.63
CA LEU A 353 -29.92 -25.51 13.94
C LEU A 353 -31.05 -26.43 13.53
N ALA A 354 -32.27 -26.13 13.94
CA ALA A 354 -33.45 -26.92 13.58
C ALA A 354 -33.83 -26.71 12.11
N ALA A 355 -34.56 -27.67 11.53
CA ALA A 355 -35.07 -27.54 10.17
C ALA A 355 -36.01 -26.33 10.04
N GLY A 356 -35.76 -25.48 9.04
CA GLY A 356 -36.50 -24.24 8.81
C GLY A 356 -36.13 -23.08 9.75
N GLU A 357 -35.17 -23.27 10.65
CA GLU A 357 -34.72 -22.22 11.58
C GLU A 357 -33.78 -21.23 10.87
N THR A 358 -33.95 -19.94 11.19
CA THR A 358 -32.96 -18.89 10.93
C THR A 358 -32.37 -18.43 12.24
N ARG A 359 -31.04 -18.45 12.38
CA ARG A 359 -30.34 -18.04 13.59
C ARG A 359 -29.23 -17.02 13.29
N PRO A 360 -29.15 -15.90 14.04
CA PRO A 360 -28.07 -14.94 13.88
C PRO A 360 -26.79 -15.38 14.60
N PHE A 361 -25.63 -14.94 14.10
CA PHE A 361 -24.37 -14.94 14.83
C PHE A 361 -23.62 -13.62 14.64
N ASP A 362 -22.79 -13.28 15.62
CA ASP A 362 -21.90 -12.13 15.58
C ASP A 362 -20.53 -12.55 15.01
N PRO A 363 -20.10 -12.02 13.86
CA PRO A 363 -18.79 -12.34 13.30
C PRO A 363 -17.63 -11.71 14.08
N THR A 364 -17.89 -10.81 15.04
CA THR A 364 -16.86 -10.00 15.72
C THR A 364 -16.44 -10.53 17.09
N LEU A 365 -16.98 -11.65 17.58
CA LEU A 365 -16.76 -12.11 18.96
C LEU A 365 -16.99 -10.99 20.01
N GLY A 366 -18.11 -10.29 19.94
CA GLY A 366 -18.44 -9.18 20.81
C GLY A 366 -17.49 -7.98 20.64
N GLY A 367 -17.03 -7.73 19.41
CA GLY A 367 -16.10 -6.67 19.03
C GLY A 367 -14.62 -6.95 19.31
N THR A 368 -14.26 -8.15 19.79
CA THR A 368 -12.85 -8.51 20.01
C THR A 368 -12.12 -8.87 18.72
N LEU A 369 -12.86 -9.34 17.72
CA LEU A 369 -12.38 -9.54 16.37
C LEU A 369 -12.78 -8.35 15.50
N ALA A 370 -11.77 -7.72 14.92
CA ALA A 370 -11.90 -6.63 13.96
C ALA A 370 -12.52 -7.14 12.65
N VAL A 371 -13.84 -7.00 12.52
CA VAL A 371 -14.57 -7.24 11.27
C VAL A 371 -15.28 -5.95 10.87
N GLY A 372 -14.99 -5.45 9.67
CA GLY A 372 -15.72 -4.40 8.97
C GLY A 372 -17.11 -4.85 8.50
N SER A 373 -17.57 -4.27 7.39
CA SER A 373 -18.96 -4.45 6.93
C SER A 373 -19.23 -5.82 6.32
N THR A 374 -18.20 -6.59 5.96
CA THR A 374 -18.31 -7.90 5.32
C THR A 374 -17.32 -8.89 5.96
N ALA A 375 -17.77 -10.13 6.17
CA ALA A 375 -16.95 -11.20 6.73
C ALA A 375 -16.62 -12.25 5.66
N VAL A 376 -15.38 -12.74 5.69
CA VAL A 376 -15.00 -13.99 5.02
C VAL A 376 -15.09 -15.10 6.05
N ILE A 377 -15.90 -16.12 5.79
CA ILE A 377 -16.13 -17.24 6.71
C ILE A 377 -15.86 -18.58 6.04
N ASP A 378 -15.35 -19.52 6.81
CA ASP A 378 -15.39 -20.94 6.50
C ASP A 378 -16.47 -21.59 7.37
N VAL A 379 -17.28 -22.43 6.75
CA VAL A 379 -18.44 -23.06 7.37
C VAL A 379 -18.38 -24.56 7.24
N VAL A 380 -18.83 -25.27 8.28
CA VAL A 380 -18.98 -26.73 8.28
C VAL A 380 -20.38 -27.09 8.74
N ALA A 381 -21.12 -27.82 7.92
CA ALA A 381 -22.32 -28.54 8.33
C ALA A 381 -21.94 -29.98 8.69
N THR A 382 -22.29 -30.42 9.89
CA THR A 382 -21.96 -31.75 10.42
C THR A 382 -23.12 -32.37 11.19
N GLY A 383 -23.17 -33.69 11.27
CA GLY A 383 -24.24 -34.39 12.00
C GLY A 383 -25.63 -34.22 11.39
N ALA A 384 -25.73 -33.84 10.11
CA ALA A 384 -27.00 -33.70 9.41
C ALA A 384 -27.75 -35.03 9.33
N THR A 385 -29.05 -34.99 9.60
CA THR A 385 -29.94 -36.17 9.61
C THR A 385 -30.57 -36.46 8.25
N ASP A 386 -30.51 -35.51 7.32
CA ASP A 386 -30.91 -35.64 5.91
C ASP A 386 -30.01 -34.75 5.03
N SER A 387 -30.10 -34.90 3.72
CA SER A 387 -29.42 -33.99 2.78
C SER A 387 -30.15 -32.65 2.74
N GLY A 388 -29.39 -31.56 2.75
CA GLY A 388 -29.96 -30.22 2.84
C GLY A 388 -28.97 -29.14 2.46
N TYR A 389 -29.27 -27.91 2.87
CA TYR A 389 -28.41 -26.76 2.63
C TYR A 389 -28.51 -25.71 3.74
N LEU A 390 -27.46 -24.89 3.81
CA LEU A 390 -27.44 -23.64 4.58
C LEU A 390 -27.46 -22.44 3.62
N THR A 391 -28.12 -21.37 4.04
CA THR A 391 -28.08 -20.05 3.38
C THR A 391 -27.63 -19.00 4.38
N PHE A 392 -26.56 -18.27 4.03
CA PHE A 392 -26.02 -17.17 4.83
C PHE A 392 -26.39 -15.84 4.20
N PHE A 393 -26.83 -14.88 5.00
CA PHE A 393 -27.26 -13.57 4.52
C PHE A 393 -27.21 -12.51 5.63
N PRO A 394 -27.16 -11.21 5.30
CA PRO A 394 -27.19 -10.15 6.30
C PRO A 394 -28.47 -10.21 7.12
N CYS A 395 -28.41 -10.14 8.45
CA CYS A 395 -29.64 -10.11 9.25
C CYS A 395 -30.44 -8.83 8.97
N GLY A 396 -31.78 -8.95 8.99
CA GLY A 396 -32.71 -7.86 8.66
C GLY A 396 -33.01 -7.69 7.17
N THR A 397 -32.37 -8.47 6.28
CA THR A 397 -32.71 -8.51 4.85
C THR A 397 -33.54 -9.75 4.50
N PRO A 398 -34.24 -9.77 3.35
CA PRO A 398 -34.88 -10.98 2.85
C PRO A 398 -33.86 -12.10 2.61
N MET A 399 -34.20 -13.33 3.00
CA MET A 399 -33.36 -14.49 2.75
C MET A 399 -33.25 -14.75 1.23
N PRO A 400 -32.02 -14.90 0.68
CA PRO A 400 -31.83 -15.29 -0.72
C PRO A 400 -32.36 -16.69 -1.03
N GLU A 401 -32.75 -16.94 -2.29
CA GLU A 401 -33.17 -18.26 -2.76
C GLU A 401 -32.00 -19.21 -3.07
N THR A 402 -30.76 -18.73 -2.94
CA THR A 402 -29.52 -19.49 -3.20
C THR A 402 -29.04 -20.22 -1.96
N SER A 403 -28.42 -21.40 -2.12
CA SER A 403 -27.70 -22.09 -1.05
C SER A 403 -26.24 -21.66 -0.99
N SER A 404 -25.72 -21.41 0.20
CA SER A 404 -24.28 -21.16 0.41
C SER A 404 -23.50 -22.45 0.61
N LEU A 405 -24.09 -23.47 1.25
CA LEU A 405 -23.46 -24.77 1.48
C LEU A 405 -24.51 -25.87 1.27
N ASN A 406 -24.18 -26.89 0.47
CA ASN A 406 -24.97 -28.12 0.38
C ASN A 406 -24.30 -29.23 1.18
N PHE A 407 -25.10 -30.05 1.87
CA PHE A 407 -24.61 -31.14 2.68
C PHE A 407 -25.44 -32.41 2.50
N SER A 408 -24.85 -33.55 2.81
CA SER A 408 -25.49 -34.86 2.76
C SER A 408 -25.51 -35.52 4.14
N ILE A 409 -26.42 -36.47 4.32
CA ILE A 409 -26.60 -37.20 5.59
C ILE A 409 -25.28 -37.77 6.13
N GLY A 410 -25.00 -37.47 7.41
CA GLY A 410 -23.87 -38.05 8.15
C GLY A 410 -22.47 -37.67 7.67
N VAL A 411 -22.33 -36.58 6.90
CA VAL A 411 -21.07 -36.15 6.28
C VAL A 411 -20.75 -34.71 6.64
N ASP A 412 -19.50 -34.48 7.08
CA ASP A 412 -18.96 -33.14 7.23
C ASP A 412 -18.82 -32.49 5.85
N SER A 413 -19.58 -31.42 5.63
CA SER A 413 -19.58 -30.67 4.38
C SER A 413 -19.13 -29.25 4.66
N THR A 414 -18.21 -28.73 3.85
CA THR A 414 -17.60 -27.42 4.08
C THR A 414 -17.68 -26.54 2.85
N ASN A 415 -17.75 -25.23 3.06
CA ASN A 415 -17.58 -24.23 2.04
C ASN A 415 -17.03 -22.95 2.67
N SER A 416 -16.46 -22.07 1.84
CA SER A 416 -16.16 -20.70 2.21
C SER A 416 -17.29 -19.76 1.74
N ALA A 417 -17.47 -18.61 2.39
CA ALA A 417 -18.44 -17.62 1.97
C ALA A 417 -17.98 -16.20 2.31
N ILE A 418 -18.35 -15.22 1.48
CA ILE A 418 -18.14 -13.79 1.74
C ILE A 418 -19.52 -13.17 1.90
N ILE A 419 -19.84 -12.70 3.11
CA ILE A 419 -21.19 -12.29 3.48
C ILE A 419 -21.15 -10.94 4.19
N ALA A 420 -21.94 -9.99 3.71
CA ALA A 420 -22.13 -8.71 4.38
C ALA A 420 -22.85 -8.88 5.73
N SER A 421 -22.48 -8.05 6.69
CA SER A 421 -23.14 -7.97 7.98
C SER A 421 -24.43 -7.15 7.87
N GLY A 422 -25.48 -7.56 8.60
CA GLY A 422 -26.73 -6.82 8.70
C GLY A 422 -26.56 -5.42 9.27
N SER A 423 -27.62 -4.61 9.25
CA SER A 423 -27.60 -3.28 9.90
C SER A 423 -27.43 -3.37 11.42
N ASP A 424 -27.64 -4.54 12.03
CA ASP A 424 -27.33 -4.85 13.43
C ASP A 424 -25.90 -5.39 13.64
N GLY A 425 -25.15 -5.63 12.56
CA GLY A 425 -23.80 -6.16 12.55
C GLY A 425 -23.71 -7.68 12.61
N THR A 426 -24.84 -8.40 12.50
CA THR A 426 -24.90 -9.85 12.56
C THR A 426 -25.16 -10.50 11.20
N ILE A 427 -24.81 -11.77 11.08
CA ILE A 427 -25.08 -12.59 9.88
C ILE A 427 -26.08 -13.68 10.27
N CYS A 428 -27.09 -13.89 9.43
CA CYS A 428 -28.14 -14.86 9.63
C CYS A 428 -27.86 -16.14 8.85
N VAL A 429 -28.10 -17.28 9.49
CA VAL A 429 -27.96 -18.60 8.89
C VAL A 429 -29.31 -19.29 8.90
N PHE A 430 -29.81 -19.64 7.73
CA PHE A 430 -30.97 -20.50 7.55
C PHE A 430 -30.54 -21.94 7.32
N ALA A 431 -31.20 -22.88 8.00
CA ALA A 431 -31.01 -24.31 7.79
C ALA A 431 -32.25 -24.95 7.18
N ASN A 432 -32.11 -25.59 6.02
CA ASN A 432 -33.22 -26.33 5.40
C ASN A 432 -33.54 -27.62 6.15
N VAL A 433 -32.52 -28.28 6.69
CA VAL A 433 -32.59 -29.53 7.46
C VAL A 433 -31.79 -29.33 8.75
N GLU A 434 -32.17 -30.05 9.82
CA GLU A 434 -31.44 -30.01 11.08
C GLU A 434 -29.97 -30.43 10.90
N THR A 435 -29.05 -29.59 11.36
CA THR A 435 -27.61 -29.86 11.30
C THR A 435 -26.86 -29.09 12.39
N GLN A 436 -25.72 -29.64 12.81
CA GLN A 436 -24.72 -28.86 13.54
C GLN A 436 -23.98 -27.96 12.55
N VAL A 437 -23.55 -26.80 13.04
CA VAL A 437 -22.85 -25.78 12.25
C VAL A 437 -21.62 -25.31 13.02
N VAL A 438 -20.50 -25.25 12.32
CA VAL A 438 -19.26 -24.61 12.76
C VAL A 438 -18.96 -23.45 11.82
N ILE A 439 -18.59 -22.30 12.37
CA ILE A 439 -18.26 -21.09 11.60
C ILE A 439 -16.95 -20.53 12.14
N ASP A 440 -15.98 -20.41 11.24
CA ASP A 440 -14.68 -19.78 11.47
C ASP A 440 -14.59 -18.52 10.61
N VAL A 441 -14.21 -17.38 11.19
CA VAL A 441 -13.96 -16.14 10.45
C VAL A 441 -12.51 -16.14 9.98
N MET A 442 -12.31 -15.93 8.67
CA MET A 442 -11.02 -16.02 7.98
C MET A 442 -10.47 -14.65 7.57
N GLY A 443 -11.31 -13.64 7.56
CA GLY A 443 -10.92 -12.29 7.20
C GLY A 443 -12.11 -11.34 7.25
N SER A 444 -11.80 -10.06 7.08
CA SER A 444 -12.78 -9.02 7.00
C SER A 444 -12.56 -8.14 5.79
N LEU A 445 -13.67 -7.73 5.17
CA LEU A 445 -13.69 -6.79 4.08
C LEU A 445 -14.29 -5.46 4.56
N GLY A 446 -13.51 -4.39 4.41
CA GLY A 446 -13.83 -3.04 4.85
C GLY A 446 -13.11 -2.67 6.15
N ALA A 447 -12.99 -1.37 6.42
CA ALA A 447 -12.36 -0.85 7.63
C ALA A 447 -13.05 -1.46 8.88
N PRO A 448 -12.30 -2.17 9.75
CA PRO A 448 -12.86 -2.69 10.98
C PRO A 448 -12.85 -1.62 12.08
N GLY A 449 -13.81 -1.66 13.00
CA GLY A 449 -13.85 -0.70 14.10
C GLY A 449 -14.94 -1.00 15.12
N ALA A 450 -14.82 -0.44 16.31
CA ALA A 450 -15.84 -0.58 17.34
C ALA A 450 -17.12 0.23 17.00
N LEU A 451 -17.00 1.30 16.21
CA LEU A 451 -18.11 2.03 15.59
C LEU A 451 -18.34 1.59 14.14
N ARG A 452 -19.61 1.50 13.76
CA ARG A 452 -20.09 1.26 12.39
C ARG A 452 -20.58 2.53 11.70
N SER A 453 -20.97 3.53 12.48
CA SER A 453 -21.29 4.87 11.98
C SER A 453 -20.99 5.90 13.05
N LEU A 454 -20.56 7.09 12.62
CA LEU A 454 -20.46 8.28 13.45
C LEU A 454 -20.95 9.48 12.63
N SER A 455 -21.86 10.27 13.19
CA SER A 455 -22.38 11.46 12.53
C SER A 455 -22.56 12.62 13.51
N VAL A 456 -22.43 13.84 12.98
CA VAL A 456 -22.70 15.08 13.70
C VAL A 456 -23.74 15.85 12.90
N SER A 457 -24.89 16.14 13.53
CA SER A 457 -26.01 16.76 12.83
C SER A 457 -25.62 18.11 12.22
N GLY A 458 -25.78 18.27 10.91
CA GLY A 458 -25.46 19.52 10.19
C GLY A 458 -23.99 19.70 9.78
N HIS A 459 -23.11 18.75 10.12
CA HIS A 459 -21.67 18.82 9.80
C HIS A 459 -21.18 17.55 9.12
N GLN A 460 -20.14 17.69 8.30
CA GLN A 460 -19.39 16.57 7.74
C GLN A 460 -18.09 16.40 8.54
N LEU A 461 -17.78 15.16 8.94
CA LEU A 461 -16.50 14.83 9.55
C LEU A 461 -15.39 14.95 8.51
N ASN A 462 -14.23 15.44 8.94
CA ASN A 462 -13.03 15.51 8.10
C ASN A 462 -11.85 14.79 8.78
N PRO A 463 -11.34 13.68 8.21
CA PRO A 463 -11.81 13.00 6.99
C PRO A 463 -13.23 12.42 7.17
N THR A 464 -13.81 11.93 6.08
CA THR A 464 -15.07 11.16 6.15
C THR A 464 -14.89 9.97 7.09
N PHE A 465 -15.94 9.64 7.87
CA PHE A 465 -15.88 8.56 8.84
C PHE A 465 -15.51 7.21 8.22
N GLU A 466 -14.48 6.57 8.78
CA GLU A 466 -14.10 5.18 8.55
C GLU A 466 -14.02 4.47 9.91
N PRO A 467 -14.56 3.24 10.06
CA PRO A 467 -14.55 2.52 11.35
C PRO A 467 -13.18 2.39 12.03
N ASP A 468 -12.10 2.29 11.26
CA ASP A 468 -10.72 2.16 11.75
C ASP A 468 -10.01 3.51 11.95
N GLY A 469 -10.67 4.62 11.59
CA GLY A 469 -10.21 5.98 11.83
C GLY A 469 -10.70 6.49 13.20
N HIS A 470 -9.78 7.01 14.01
CA HIS A 470 -10.08 7.43 15.38
C HIS A 470 -10.12 8.95 15.58
N ASP A 471 -9.58 9.74 14.66
CA ASP A 471 -9.52 11.19 14.77
C ASP A 471 -10.32 11.86 13.65
N TYR A 472 -11.00 12.95 13.98
CA TYR A 472 -11.81 13.74 13.07
C TYR A 472 -11.78 15.21 13.45
N GLY A 473 -11.91 16.10 12.46
CA GLY A 473 -12.07 17.54 12.65
C GLY A 473 -13.38 18.06 12.05
N ILE A 474 -13.94 19.07 12.68
CA ILE A 474 -15.04 19.90 12.15
C ILE A 474 -14.65 21.36 12.38
N ILE A 475 -14.64 22.19 11.34
CA ILE A 475 -14.47 23.64 11.48
C ILE A 475 -15.71 24.21 12.16
N CYS A 476 -15.51 24.86 13.31
CA CYS A 476 -16.59 25.33 14.17
C CYS A 476 -16.92 26.81 13.97
N SER A 477 -18.06 27.22 14.52
CA SER A 477 -18.37 28.64 14.74
C SER A 477 -17.49 29.29 15.81
N ALA A 478 -17.02 30.51 15.54
CA ALA A 478 -16.24 31.34 16.47
C ALA A 478 -16.96 31.64 17.80
N THR A 479 -18.30 31.63 17.80
CA THR A 479 -19.11 31.92 19.00
C THR A 479 -19.51 30.68 19.79
N GLY A 480 -19.04 29.50 19.38
CA GLY A 480 -19.53 28.22 19.83
C GLY A 480 -20.87 27.85 19.19
N GLU A 481 -21.20 26.56 19.25
CA GLU A 481 -22.41 25.98 18.67
C GLU A 481 -22.84 24.71 19.41
N THR A 482 -23.92 24.07 18.96
CA THR A 482 -24.45 22.85 19.56
C THR A 482 -24.47 21.73 18.55
N TRP A 483 -23.92 20.58 18.94
CA TRP A 483 -23.85 19.39 18.12
C TRP A 483 -24.73 18.29 18.70
N THR A 484 -25.42 17.57 17.82
CA THR A 484 -26.03 16.27 18.17
C THR A 484 -25.20 15.18 17.50
N ILE A 485 -24.51 14.40 18.31
CA ILE A 485 -23.57 13.36 17.89
C ILE A 485 -24.25 12.00 18.03
N GLN A 486 -24.26 11.22 16.95
CA GLN A 486 -24.83 9.88 16.94
C GLN A 486 -23.78 8.87 16.47
N GLY A 487 -23.61 7.81 17.25
CA GLY A 487 -22.74 6.69 16.91
C GLY A 487 -23.49 5.37 17.03
N GLN A 488 -23.24 4.44 16.10
CA GLN A 488 -23.72 3.06 16.20
C GLN A 488 -22.51 2.15 16.39
N GLY A 489 -22.46 1.42 17.50
CA GLY A 489 -21.40 0.45 17.77
C GLY A 489 -21.68 -0.91 17.15
N VAL A 490 -20.70 -1.80 17.22
CA VAL A 490 -20.86 -3.24 16.91
C VAL A 490 -21.91 -3.91 17.81
N PRO A 491 -22.54 -5.03 17.40
CA PRO A 491 -23.58 -5.69 18.20
C PRO A 491 -23.15 -5.96 19.65
N GLY A 492 -24.05 -5.69 20.60
CA GLY A 492 -23.79 -5.86 22.03
C GLY A 492 -22.91 -4.79 22.68
N SER A 493 -22.42 -3.81 21.92
CA SER A 493 -21.72 -2.65 22.48
C SER A 493 -22.67 -1.52 22.89
N SER A 494 -22.20 -0.64 23.75
CA SER A 494 -22.84 0.62 24.08
C SER A 494 -21.97 1.80 23.67
N VAL A 495 -22.56 2.83 23.07
CA VAL A 495 -21.87 4.06 22.67
C VAL A 495 -22.25 5.18 23.64
N SER A 496 -21.26 5.97 24.05
CA SER A 496 -21.45 7.15 24.90
C SER A 496 -20.63 8.32 24.36
N VAL A 497 -21.17 9.54 24.48
CA VAL A 497 -20.47 10.78 24.11
C VAL A 497 -20.15 11.52 25.40
N VAL A 498 -18.86 11.71 25.69
CA VAL A 498 -18.41 12.29 26.96
C VAL A 498 -18.89 13.74 27.07
N GLY A 499 -19.68 14.02 28.11
CA GLY A 499 -20.20 15.37 28.40
C GLY A 499 -21.49 15.75 27.66
N ALA A 500 -22.03 14.87 26.80
CA ALA A 500 -23.31 15.09 26.14
C ALA A 500 -24.50 14.72 27.04
N ASP A 501 -25.66 15.30 26.73
CA ASP A 501 -26.93 14.88 27.32
C ASP A 501 -27.38 13.49 26.78
N PRO A 502 -28.46 12.88 27.32
CA PRO A 502 -28.93 11.58 26.85
C PRO A 502 -29.37 11.51 25.38
N SER A 503 -29.56 12.65 24.71
CA SER A 503 -29.86 12.72 23.27
C SER A 503 -28.60 12.74 22.40
N GLY A 504 -27.40 12.77 23.02
CA GLY A 504 -26.13 12.95 22.34
C GLY A 504 -25.83 14.41 22.01
N THR A 505 -26.55 15.36 22.63
CA THR A 505 -26.38 16.79 22.37
C THR A 505 -25.36 17.42 23.31
N ILE A 506 -24.45 18.22 22.76
CA ILE A 506 -23.35 18.88 23.48
C ILE A 506 -23.10 20.29 22.92
N SER A 507 -22.86 21.26 23.80
CA SER A 507 -22.35 22.58 23.40
C SER A 507 -20.85 22.52 23.23
N VAL A 508 -20.36 23.03 22.10
CA VAL A 508 -18.95 22.99 21.72
C VAL A 508 -18.39 24.37 21.47
N VAL A 509 -17.11 24.54 21.78
CA VAL A 509 -16.31 25.74 21.47
C VAL A 509 -15.02 25.33 20.78
N GLU A 510 -14.37 26.28 20.11
CA GLU A 510 -13.12 26.04 19.40
C GLU A 510 -12.06 25.35 20.27
N ASN A 511 -11.28 24.50 19.63
CA ASN A 511 -10.24 23.66 20.21
C ASN A 511 -10.75 22.53 21.13
N GLN A 512 -12.03 22.47 21.45
CA GLN A 512 -12.58 21.41 22.28
C GLN A 512 -12.45 20.04 21.60
N LEU A 513 -11.95 19.06 22.36
CA LEU A 513 -11.94 17.65 21.96
C LEU A 513 -13.18 16.95 22.52
N ILE A 514 -13.96 16.35 21.64
CA ILE A 514 -15.10 15.53 22.02
C ILE A 514 -14.64 14.06 21.90
N THR A 515 -14.92 13.27 22.94
CA THR A 515 -14.62 11.83 22.95
C THR A 515 -15.91 11.04 22.86
N VAL A 516 -15.98 10.13 21.90
CA VAL A 516 -17.02 9.12 21.76
C VAL A 516 -16.43 7.79 22.16
N THR A 517 -16.96 7.19 23.23
CA THR A 517 -16.45 5.94 23.79
C THR A 517 -17.42 4.81 23.47
N VAL A 518 -16.91 3.75 22.86
CA VAL A 518 -17.60 2.48 22.66
C VAL A 518 -17.17 1.53 23.76
N THR A 519 -18.12 0.95 24.50
CA THR A 519 -17.86 -0.15 25.43
C THR A 519 -18.40 -1.42 24.82
N LEU A 520 -17.51 -2.37 24.53
CA LEU A 520 -17.83 -3.67 23.96
C LEU A 520 -18.52 -4.56 24.99
N ALA A 521 -19.17 -5.64 24.53
CA ALA A 521 -19.81 -6.62 25.41
C ALA A 521 -18.81 -7.29 26.39
N SER A 522 -17.53 -7.35 26.01
CA SER A 522 -16.44 -7.82 26.86
C SER A 522 -16.06 -6.86 28.01
N GLY A 523 -16.57 -5.63 27.99
CA GLY A 523 -16.17 -4.54 28.87
C GLY A 523 -14.93 -3.75 28.39
N ALA A 524 -14.29 -4.18 27.30
CA ALA A 524 -13.22 -3.40 26.66
C ALA A 524 -13.78 -2.10 26.07
N THR A 525 -12.97 -1.04 26.06
CA THR A 525 -13.37 0.27 25.56
C THR A 525 -12.52 0.71 24.39
N ASP A 526 -13.15 1.34 23.41
CA ASP A 526 -12.50 2.00 22.28
C ASP A 526 -12.99 3.46 22.19
N SER A 527 -12.19 4.36 21.62
CA SER A 527 -12.48 5.80 21.61
C SER A 527 -12.22 6.46 20.27
N TYR A 528 -13.15 7.33 19.90
CA TYR A 528 -13.12 8.17 18.70
C TYR A 528 -13.14 9.64 19.13
N PHE A 529 -12.42 10.48 18.41
CA PHE A 529 -12.13 11.85 18.79
C PHE A 529 -12.59 12.80 17.70
N ILE A 530 -13.44 13.77 18.07
CA ILE A 530 -13.89 14.83 17.16
C ILE A 530 -13.36 16.15 17.71
N ARG A 531 -12.54 16.85 16.92
CA ARG A 531 -12.01 18.17 17.24
C ARG A 531 -12.90 19.25 16.67
N CYS A 532 -13.34 20.17 17.52
CA CYS A 532 -13.88 21.46 17.10
C CYS A 532 -12.72 22.36 16.68
N LEU A 533 -12.42 22.41 15.39
CA LEU A 533 -11.33 23.21 14.83
C LEU A 533 -11.72 24.70 14.82
N PRO A 534 -10.75 25.62 14.93
CA PRO A 534 -11.00 27.05 14.81
C PRO A 534 -11.76 27.43 13.53
N HIS A 535 -12.60 28.46 13.61
CA HIS A 535 -13.44 28.95 12.50
C HIS A 535 -12.64 29.42 11.28
N ASP A 536 -11.39 29.82 11.49
CA ASP A 536 -10.42 30.23 10.49
C ASP A 536 -9.40 29.12 10.16
N PHE A 537 -9.64 27.88 10.59
CA PHE A 537 -8.80 26.75 10.23
C PHE A 537 -8.89 26.46 8.72
N SER A 538 -7.76 26.11 8.10
CA SER A 538 -7.71 25.82 6.66
C SER A 538 -8.59 24.62 6.30
N ASN A 539 -9.44 24.76 5.29
CA ASN A 539 -10.28 23.64 4.85
C ASN A 539 -9.43 22.61 4.09
N LEU A 540 -9.34 21.39 4.63
CA LEU A 540 -8.62 20.29 4.01
C LEU A 540 -9.61 19.33 3.36
N ASN A 541 -9.35 18.91 2.13
CA ASN A 541 -10.07 17.82 1.50
C ASN A 541 -9.16 16.59 1.45
N VAL A 542 -9.58 15.52 2.09
CA VAL A 542 -8.80 14.29 2.22
C VAL A 542 -9.45 13.19 1.39
N THR A 543 -8.67 12.61 0.47
CA THR A 543 -9.07 11.45 -0.31
C THR A 543 -8.12 10.30 -0.04
N ARG A 544 -8.63 9.25 0.59
CA ARG A 544 -7.90 8.02 0.90
C ARG A 544 -8.27 6.96 -0.13
N ASN A 545 -7.31 6.62 -1.01
CA ASN A 545 -7.50 5.67 -2.11
C ASN A 545 -7.13 4.23 -1.71
N ASP A 546 -6.20 4.08 -0.78
CA ASP A 546 -5.72 2.82 -0.22
C ASP A 546 -5.14 3.10 1.17
N ASP A 547 -4.69 2.07 1.89
CA ASP A 547 -4.16 2.21 3.25
C ASP A 547 -2.71 2.73 3.23
N PRO A 548 -2.44 3.97 3.68
CA PRO A 548 -1.07 4.44 3.84
C PRO A 548 -0.44 3.74 5.04
N THR A 549 0.87 3.46 4.96
CA THR A 549 1.60 2.92 6.12
C THR A 549 1.44 3.86 7.32
N PRO A 550 1.20 3.37 8.55
CA PRO A 550 0.97 4.24 9.70
C PRO A 550 2.09 5.26 9.95
N GLY A 551 1.73 6.52 10.14
CA GLY A 551 2.66 7.62 10.37
C GLY A 551 1.96 8.96 10.55
N TRP A 552 2.76 10.00 10.76
CA TRP A 552 2.31 11.37 11.04
C TRP A 552 2.76 12.31 9.93
N TYR A 553 1.84 12.97 9.22
CA TYR A 553 2.21 13.95 8.19
C TYR A 553 2.32 15.33 8.80
N MET A 554 3.49 15.93 8.68
CA MET A 554 3.77 17.29 9.10
C MET A 554 3.57 18.23 7.93
N ILE A 555 2.61 19.13 8.04
CA ILE A 555 2.25 20.10 6.99
C ILE A 555 2.14 21.52 7.56
N SER A 556 2.28 22.50 6.69
CA SER A 556 1.93 23.90 6.95
C SER A 556 0.78 24.31 6.02
N THR A 557 -0.21 25.03 6.54
CA THR A 557 -1.38 25.48 5.78
C THR A 557 -1.55 27.00 5.84
N GLY A 558 -2.41 27.53 4.97
CA GLY A 558 -2.69 28.96 4.86
C GLY A 558 -1.76 29.72 3.89
N PHE A 559 -0.74 29.07 3.33
CA PHE A 559 0.09 29.68 2.30
C PHE A 559 -0.71 29.84 0.99
N GLY A 560 -0.83 31.09 0.52
CA GLY A 560 -1.61 31.42 -0.69
C GLY A 560 -3.13 31.31 -0.51
N ALA A 561 -3.63 31.15 0.72
CA ALA A 561 -5.06 31.19 1.00
C ALA A 561 -5.60 32.62 0.83
N SER A 562 -6.68 32.78 0.06
CA SER A 562 -7.35 34.06 -0.17
C SER A 562 -8.76 34.12 0.42
N ASP A 563 -9.15 33.09 1.16
CA ASP A 563 -10.49 32.88 1.70
C ASP A 563 -10.66 33.37 3.15
N GLY A 564 -9.60 33.94 3.73
CA GLY A 564 -9.59 34.40 5.12
C GLY A 564 -9.19 33.33 6.13
N SER A 565 -8.78 32.14 5.69
CA SER A 565 -8.17 31.13 6.57
C SER A 565 -6.90 31.66 7.23
N GLY A 566 -6.71 31.31 8.51
CA GLY A 566 -5.46 31.51 9.23
C GLY A 566 -4.32 30.63 8.73
N THR A 567 -3.13 30.83 9.30
CA THR A 567 -1.91 30.09 8.97
C THR A 567 -1.55 29.13 10.09
N TRP A 568 -1.28 27.87 9.74
CA TRP A 568 -1.16 26.80 10.73
C TRP A 568 0.03 25.89 10.44
N THR A 569 0.64 25.36 11.50
CA THR A 569 1.36 24.09 11.42
C THR A 569 0.43 22.99 11.88
N VAL A 570 0.44 21.84 11.20
CA VAL A 570 -0.56 20.79 11.38
C VAL A 570 0.12 19.42 11.31
N ILE A 571 -0.27 18.52 12.20
CA ILE A 571 0.09 17.10 12.14
C ILE A 571 -1.17 16.29 11.85
N LEU A 572 -1.14 15.55 10.74
CA LEU A 572 -2.20 14.63 10.34
C LEU A 572 -1.82 13.17 10.69
N ASP A 573 -2.82 12.33 10.96
CA ASP A 573 -2.64 10.87 11.05
C ASP A 573 -2.66 10.18 9.67
N SER A 574 -2.61 8.84 9.66
CA SER A 574 -2.67 8.02 8.44
C SER A 574 -3.99 8.08 7.65
N HIS A 575 -5.05 8.61 8.26
CA HIS A 575 -6.33 8.84 7.61
C HIS A 575 -6.47 10.28 7.12
N GLY A 576 -5.46 11.12 7.36
CA GLY A 576 -5.45 12.54 7.03
C GLY A 576 -6.21 13.41 8.04
N ALA A 577 -6.55 12.88 9.21
CA ALA A 577 -7.23 13.61 10.26
C ALA A 577 -6.29 14.54 11.02
N VAL A 578 -6.79 15.74 11.36
CA VAL A 578 -6.04 16.73 12.14
C VAL A 578 -5.96 16.28 13.60
N VAL A 579 -4.77 15.92 14.07
CA VAL A 579 -4.54 15.46 15.46
C VAL A 579 -3.88 16.52 16.32
N TRP A 580 -3.04 17.37 15.70
CA TRP A 580 -2.38 18.50 16.34
C TRP A 580 -2.30 19.68 15.38
N TYR A 581 -2.37 20.89 15.91
CA TYR A 581 -2.16 22.11 15.17
C TYR A 581 -1.71 23.26 16.09
N HIS A 582 -1.02 24.23 15.51
CA HIS A 582 -0.61 25.46 16.16
C HIS A 582 -0.84 26.65 15.24
N GLN A 583 -1.56 27.67 15.73
CA GLN A 583 -1.77 28.89 14.96
C GLN A 583 -0.48 29.70 14.88
N THR A 584 -0.15 30.15 13.67
CA THR A 584 1.01 31.01 13.43
C THR A 584 0.54 32.41 13.03
N SER A 585 1.30 33.44 13.40
CA SER A 585 0.91 34.83 13.13
C SER A 585 1.07 35.24 11.66
N GLN A 586 1.83 34.46 10.88
CA GLN A 586 2.15 34.63 9.48
C GLN A 586 2.40 33.24 8.86
N PRO A 587 2.38 33.10 7.51
CA PRO A 587 2.75 31.84 6.88
C PRO A 587 4.15 31.39 7.29
N VAL A 588 4.25 30.14 7.73
CA VAL A 588 5.51 29.47 8.04
C VAL A 588 5.82 28.42 6.99
N ILE A 589 7.11 28.09 6.88
CA ILE A 589 7.59 27.02 6.02
C ILE A 589 8.54 26.10 6.80
N ASP A 590 8.91 25.00 6.13
CA ASP A 590 9.89 24.03 6.59
C ASP A 590 9.53 23.37 7.95
N PHE A 591 8.24 23.20 8.21
CA PHE A 591 7.73 22.53 9.41
C PHE A 591 8.21 21.07 9.47
N LYS A 592 8.94 20.73 10.53
CA LYS A 592 9.54 19.39 10.70
C LYS A 592 9.78 19.04 12.16
N ARG A 593 10.07 17.77 12.40
CA ARG A 593 10.54 17.26 13.69
C ARG A 593 12.07 17.25 13.71
N LEU A 594 12.66 17.74 14.80
CA LEU A 594 14.09 17.68 15.05
C LEU A 594 14.48 16.35 15.71
N PRO A 595 15.73 15.88 15.59
CA PRO A 595 16.21 14.64 16.23
C PRO A 595 16.02 14.59 17.75
N ASN A 596 15.99 15.75 18.42
CA ASN A 596 15.75 15.87 19.86
C ASN A 596 14.27 15.72 20.26
N GLY A 597 13.35 15.60 19.29
CA GLY A 597 11.92 15.45 19.51
C GLY A 597 11.11 16.75 19.51
N ASN A 598 11.78 17.91 19.43
CA ASN A 598 11.12 19.20 19.27
C ASN A 598 10.64 19.39 17.82
N LEU A 599 9.77 20.37 17.66
CA LEU A 599 9.27 20.83 16.37
C LEU A 599 10.06 22.06 15.94
N ALA A 600 10.24 22.25 14.63
CA ALA A 600 10.84 23.46 14.08
C ALA A 600 10.08 23.93 12.86
N TRP A 601 10.01 25.25 12.70
CA TRP A 601 9.50 25.94 11.52
C TRP A 601 10.11 27.34 11.46
N VAL A 602 9.85 28.05 10.38
CA VAL A 602 10.33 29.42 10.21
C VAL A 602 9.28 30.27 9.51
N ASN A 603 9.10 31.50 9.99
CA ASN A 603 8.32 32.51 9.28
C ASN A 603 9.02 32.87 7.97
N ILE A 604 8.28 33.35 6.98
CA ILE A 604 8.89 33.89 5.76
C ILE A 604 9.80 35.11 6.09
N LEU A 605 11.11 34.94 5.93
CA LEU A 605 12.15 35.92 6.33
C LEU A 605 12.51 36.94 5.22
N GLY A 606 11.60 37.21 4.29
CA GLY A 606 11.81 38.09 3.13
C GLY A 606 10.85 37.74 2.00
N ALA A 607 10.88 38.48 0.89
CA ALA A 607 9.91 38.25 -0.20
C ALA A 607 10.20 36.98 -1.04
N THR A 608 11.44 36.49 -1.03
CA THR A 608 11.90 35.42 -1.94
C THR A 608 12.84 34.44 -1.25
N PHE A 609 13.72 34.96 -0.39
CA PHE A 609 14.64 34.23 0.48
C PHE A 609 14.90 35.08 1.73
N GLY A 610 15.75 34.60 2.64
CA GLY A 610 16.07 35.31 3.88
C GLY A 610 16.85 36.61 3.68
N THR A 611 16.17 37.75 3.82
CA THR A 611 16.77 39.09 3.82
C THR A 611 16.50 39.86 5.12
N ASN A 612 15.75 39.28 6.07
CA ASN A 612 15.47 39.89 7.36
C ASN A 612 16.69 39.70 8.29
N PRO A 613 17.37 40.78 8.73
CA PRO A 613 18.56 40.69 9.57
C PRO A 613 18.31 40.16 10.98
N THR A 614 17.05 40.14 11.44
CA THR A 614 16.67 39.53 12.73
C THR A 614 15.89 38.23 12.55
N GLY A 615 15.88 37.67 11.34
CA GLY A 615 15.18 36.44 11.01
C GLY A 615 15.81 35.21 11.64
N ALA A 616 14.98 34.29 12.12
CA ALA A 616 15.42 33.08 12.79
C ALA A 616 14.43 31.94 12.58
N TYR A 617 14.94 30.72 12.60
CA TYR A 617 14.12 29.53 12.81
C TYR A 617 13.64 29.46 14.26
N GLU A 618 12.44 28.95 14.46
CA GLU A 618 11.85 28.74 15.77
C GLU A 618 11.87 27.25 16.10
N GLU A 619 12.35 26.91 17.30
CA GLU A 619 12.28 25.56 17.85
C GLU A 619 11.25 25.54 18.98
N HIS A 620 10.27 24.65 18.89
CA HIS A 620 9.15 24.55 19.82
C HIS A 620 9.06 23.15 20.43
N ALA A 621 8.61 23.10 21.68
CA ALA A 621 8.16 21.83 22.24
C ALA A 621 6.83 21.44 21.57
N VAL A 622 6.45 20.16 21.68
CA VAL A 622 5.21 19.64 21.07
C VAL A 622 3.94 20.36 21.56
N ASN A 623 3.96 20.96 22.75
CA ASN A 623 2.87 21.80 23.28
C ASN A 623 2.80 23.22 22.66
N GLY A 624 3.59 23.50 21.62
CA GLY A 624 3.62 24.79 20.95
C GLY A 624 4.49 25.86 21.63
N SER A 625 5.03 25.62 22.84
CA SER A 625 5.85 26.63 23.51
C SER A 625 7.22 26.78 22.84
N LEU A 626 7.63 28.02 22.56
CA LEU A 626 8.94 28.36 22.03
C LEU A 626 10.04 27.94 23.02
N VAL A 627 10.98 27.13 22.54
CA VAL A 627 12.16 26.65 23.29
C VAL A 627 13.33 27.60 23.04
N ARG A 628 13.61 27.90 21.77
CA ARG A 628 14.67 28.83 21.35
C ARG A 628 14.54 29.20 19.87
N THR A 629 15.39 30.11 19.42
CA THR A 629 15.56 30.46 18.02
C THR A 629 16.96 30.12 17.51
N TRP A 630 17.08 29.88 16.20
CA TRP A 630 18.33 29.61 15.50
C TRP A 630 18.53 30.62 14.37
N SER A 631 19.72 31.23 14.31
CA SER A 631 20.10 32.21 13.29
C SER A 631 21.52 31.99 12.83
N THR A 632 21.81 32.38 11.59
CA THR A 632 23.17 32.46 11.07
C THR A 632 23.95 33.62 11.68
N ILE A 633 25.28 33.54 11.58
CA ILE A 633 26.20 34.55 12.11
C ILE A 633 26.74 35.39 10.95
N ASP A 634 26.83 36.71 11.14
CA ASP A 634 27.32 37.72 10.19
C ASP A 634 26.58 37.84 8.84
N THR A 635 25.62 36.96 8.58
CA THR A 635 24.78 36.93 7.37
C THR A 635 23.32 36.72 7.72
N THR A 636 22.40 37.08 6.81
CA THR A 636 20.95 36.96 7.07
C THR A 636 20.49 35.51 6.91
N THR A 637 19.83 34.99 7.95
CA THR A 637 19.29 33.62 7.95
C THR A 637 18.33 33.42 6.80
N ASP A 638 18.58 32.40 6.00
CA ASP A 638 17.64 31.93 5.00
C ASP A 638 16.59 30.99 5.61
N HIS A 639 15.37 31.04 5.07
CA HIS A 639 14.22 30.30 5.60
C HIS A 639 13.98 28.95 4.92
N HIS A 640 14.76 28.58 3.91
CA HIS A 640 14.40 27.44 3.08
C HIS A 640 14.72 26.09 3.73
N ASP A 641 15.83 25.96 4.45
CA ASP A 641 16.16 24.69 5.10
C ASP A 641 17.06 24.86 6.31
N MET A 642 16.83 24.01 7.30
CA MET A 642 17.74 23.76 8.40
C MET A 642 17.87 22.25 8.65
N LYS A 643 19.05 21.79 9.05
CA LYS A 643 19.28 20.41 9.45
C LYS A 643 20.06 20.32 10.76
N MET A 644 19.42 19.81 11.79
CA MET A 644 20.11 19.44 13.03
C MET A 644 20.89 18.13 12.81
N LEU A 645 22.18 18.18 13.11
CA LEU A 645 23.13 17.08 12.95
C LEU A 645 23.17 16.21 14.21
N ALA A 646 23.68 14.98 14.07
CA ALA A 646 23.78 14.03 15.18
C ALA A 646 24.65 14.52 16.36
N ASN A 647 25.58 15.46 16.11
CA ASN A 647 26.40 16.08 17.15
C ASN A 647 25.70 17.26 17.87
N GLY A 648 24.46 17.58 17.48
CA GLY A 648 23.68 18.71 18.02
C GLY A 648 23.94 20.05 17.33
N ASN A 649 24.93 20.15 16.44
CA ASN A 649 25.11 21.33 15.60
C ASN A 649 23.96 21.43 14.59
N VAL A 650 23.78 22.62 14.03
CA VAL A 650 22.75 22.90 13.02
C VAL A 650 23.42 23.40 11.76
N MET A 651 23.11 22.75 10.63
CA MET A 651 23.42 23.26 9.30
C MET A 651 22.33 24.25 8.88
N MET A 652 22.71 25.48 8.58
CA MET A 652 21.82 26.57 8.23
C MET A 652 22.25 27.26 6.95
N LEU A 653 21.27 27.77 6.22
CA LEU A 653 21.45 28.54 5.01
C LEU A 653 21.42 30.03 5.32
N SER A 654 22.19 30.83 4.58
CA SER A 654 22.13 32.29 4.66
C SER A 654 22.47 32.94 3.32
N TYR A 655 22.27 34.26 3.26
CA TYR A 655 22.65 35.06 2.10
C TYR A 655 23.62 36.18 2.47
N HIS A 656 24.60 36.37 1.59
CA HIS A 656 25.57 37.45 1.63
C HIS A 656 25.37 38.36 0.41
N GLN A 657 25.42 39.67 0.63
CA GLN A 657 25.19 40.66 -0.42
C GLN A 657 26.52 41.26 -0.90
N ARG A 658 26.77 41.23 -2.21
CA ARG A 658 27.91 41.93 -2.85
C ARG A 658 27.41 43.00 -3.82
N THR A 659 28.24 44.01 -4.07
CA THR A 659 27.91 45.13 -4.98
C THR A 659 29.00 45.33 -6.03
N GLY A 660 28.64 45.91 -7.17
CA GLY A 660 29.57 46.17 -8.28
C GLY A 660 30.00 44.92 -9.04
N ILE A 661 29.15 43.88 -9.05
CA ILE A 661 29.45 42.61 -9.69
C ILE A 661 28.99 42.64 -11.15
N ASP A 662 29.86 42.21 -12.07
CA ASP A 662 29.52 42.10 -13.49
C ASP A 662 28.72 40.83 -13.77
N VAL A 663 27.42 40.99 -14.00
CA VAL A 663 26.50 39.90 -14.37
C VAL A 663 25.92 40.10 -15.76
N SER A 664 26.55 40.93 -16.60
CA SER A 664 26.09 41.22 -17.96
C SER A 664 26.01 39.98 -18.86
N ALA A 665 26.72 38.91 -18.48
CA ALA A 665 26.64 37.59 -19.13
C ALA A 665 25.27 36.90 -19.01
N LEU A 666 24.41 37.32 -18.06
CA LEU A 666 23.08 36.72 -17.84
C LEU A 666 22.04 37.15 -18.89
N GLY A 667 22.29 38.23 -19.63
CA GLY A 667 21.42 38.73 -20.68
C GLY A 667 21.34 40.25 -20.74
N ALA A 668 20.58 40.78 -21.70
CA ALA A 668 20.49 42.22 -21.98
C ALA A 668 19.91 43.05 -20.82
N ASP A 669 19.16 42.43 -19.90
CA ASP A 669 18.55 43.07 -18.73
C ASP A 669 19.51 43.17 -17.52
N PHE A 670 20.78 42.79 -17.70
CA PHE A 670 21.80 42.76 -16.64
C PHE A 670 23.00 43.63 -17.00
N THR A 671 23.54 44.34 -16.00
CA THR A 671 24.65 45.27 -16.20
C THR A 671 25.99 44.71 -15.66
N ASN A 672 27.07 45.42 -15.95
CA ASN A 672 28.41 45.07 -15.48
C ASN A 672 28.71 45.58 -14.05
N SER A 673 27.71 46.06 -13.32
CA SER A 673 27.84 46.59 -11.97
C SER A 673 26.51 46.48 -11.22
N GLU A 674 26.13 45.26 -10.86
CA GLU A 674 24.90 44.97 -10.10
C GLU A 674 25.18 44.70 -8.62
N THR A 675 24.12 44.78 -7.82
CA THR A 675 24.06 44.17 -6.49
C THR A 675 23.58 42.74 -6.64
N VAL A 676 24.27 41.79 -6.01
CA VAL A 676 23.94 40.36 -6.08
C VAL A 676 23.84 39.75 -4.68
N PHE A 677 23.08 38.68 -4.57
CA PHE A 677 23.01 37.82 -3.40
C PHE A 677 23.62 36.45 -3.72
N ASP A 678 24.55 36.03 -2.87
CA ASP A 678 25.23 34.73 -2.90
C ASP A 678 24.78 33.90 -1.70
N ALA A 679 24.68 32.59 -1.88
CA ALA A 679 24.27 31.65 -0.85
C ALA A 679 25.45 31.20 -0.01
N TRP A 680 25.28 31.23 1.30
CA TRP A 680 26.22 30.71 2.29
C TRP A 680 25.59 29.54 3.04
N ILE A 681 26.42 28.61 3.50
CA ILE A 681 26.03 27.48 4.34
C ILE A 681 26.90 27.54 5.60
N GLN A 682 26.30 27.50 6.78
CA GLN A 682 27.00 27.52 8.06
C GLN A 682 26.64 26.31 8.91
N GLU A 683 27.64 25.69 9.51
CA GLU A 683 27.44 24.78 10.63
C GLU A 683 27.62 25.52 11.95
N ILE A 684 26.57 25.53 12.77
CA ILE A 684 26.49 26.34 13.98
C ILE A 684 26.30 25.43 15.18
N THR A 685 27.11 25.64 16.20
CA THR A 685 27.02 24.91 17.48
C THR A 685 25.79 25.33 18.28
N PRO A 686 25.32 24.53 19.26
CA PRO A 686 24.21 24.91 20.15
C PRO A 686 24.36 26.22 20.93
N VAL A 687 25.59 26.74 21.03
CA VAL A 687 25.93 27.99 21.70
C VAL A 687 26.10 29.17 20.74
N GLY A 688 25.84 28.97 19.43
CA GLY A 688 25.86 30.04 18.42
C GLY A 688 27.23 30.36 17.82
N ALA A 689 28.17 29.42 17.85
CA ALA A 689 29.47 29.57 17.16
C ALA A 689 29.48 28.81 15.83
N VAL A 690 29.96 29.46 14.76
CA VAL A 690 30.22 28.85 13.45
C VAL A 690 31.47 27.98 13.55
N VAL A 691 31.36 26.70 13.16
CA VAL A 691 32.49 25.75 13.14
C VAL A 691 32.91 25.34 11.74
N TRP A 692 32.08 25.65 10.75
CA TRP A 692 32.36 25.44 9.33
C TRP A 692 31.44 26.34 8.50
N GLU A 693 31.94 26.84 7.38
CA GLU A 693 31.17 27.64 6.43
C GLU A 693 31.58 27.37 4.99
N TRP A 694 30.67 27.66 4.06
CA TRP A 694 30.88 27.54 2.61
C TRP A 694 30.14 28.64 1.87
N HIS A 695 30.77 29.20 0.83
CA HIS A 695 30.33 30.43 0.15
C HIS A 695 30.16 30.16 -1.35
N SER A 696 28.98 30.38 -1.91
CA SER A 696 28.71 30.04 -3.32
C SER A 696 29.57 30.81 -4.32
N GLU A 697 29.94 32.05 -4.00
CA GLU A 697 30.73 32.93 -4.88
C GLU A 697 32.16 32.44 -5.13
N ASP A 698 32.69 31.59 -4.24
CA ASP A 698 34.03 31.00 -4.39
C ASP A 698 34.04 29.80 -5.35
N HIS A 699 32.87 29.21 -5.61
CA HIS A 699 32.73 27.92 -6.28
C HIS A 699 31.85 27.96 -7.54
N ILE A 700 30.88 28.87 -7.60
CA ILE A 700 29.85 28.89 -8.64
C ILE A 700 29.92 30.23 -9.39
N GLY A 701 30.33 30.15 -10.65
CA GLY A 701 30.42 31.27 -11.56
C GLY A 701 29.05 31.69 -12.11
N ILE A 702 28.92 32.97 -12.44
CA ILE A 702 27.69 33.59 -12.96
C ILE A 702 27.13 32.87 -14.20
N SER A 703 27.99 32.28 -15.04
CA SER A 703 27.55 31.52 -16.22
C SER A 703 26.72 30.26 -15.90
N GLU A 704 26.70 29.82 -14.64
CA GLU A 704 25.89 28.70 -14.17
C GLU A 704 24.45 29.08 -13.86
N THR A 705 24.15 30.38 -13.72
CA THR A 705 22.79 30.90 -13.49
C THR A 705 22.01 30.92 -14.79
N THR A 706 20.96 30.09 -14.85
CA THR A 706 20.16 29.83 -16.05
C THR A 706 18.69 30.21 -15.88
N ALA A 707 18.24 30.49 -14.65
CA ALA A 707 16.82 30.67 -14.34
C ALA A 707 16.08 31.64 -15.27
N GLN A 708 16.68 32.80 -15.54
CA GLN A 708 16.16 33.88 -16.38
C GLN A 708 15.88 33.47 -17.82
N LEU A 709 16.54 32.43 -18.35
CA LEU A 709 16.36 31.98 -19.72
C LEU A 709 14.96 31.40 -19.99
N ASP A 710 14.32 30.86 -18.94
CA ASP A 710 12.94 30.35 -18.99
C ASP A 710 11.92 31.38 -18.49
N GLY A 711 12.30 32.68 -18.48
CA GLY A 711 11.42 33.77 -18.06
C GLY A 711 11.19 33.87 -16.54
N VAL A 712 11.94 33.11 -15.74
CA VAL A 712 11.91 33.21 -14.27
C VAL A 712 12.57 34.51 -13.84
N ASN A 713 11.86 35.33 -13.05
CA ASN A 713 12.45 36.55 -12.51
C ASN A 713 13.42 36.22 -11.38
N ILE A 714 14.71 36.50 -11.61
CA ILE A 714 15.79 36.33 -10.62
C ILE A 714 16.17 37.63 -9.91
N ARG A 715 15.45 38.73 -10.15
CA ARG A 715 15.62 39.99 -9.42
C ARG A 715 14.68 40.02 -8.23
N VAL A 716 15.23 40.32 -7.06
CA VAL A 716 14.46 40.53 -5.83
C VAL A 716 13.56 41.75 -6.02
N ALA A 717 12.24 41.55 -5.93
CA ALA A 717 11.25 42.57 -6.31
C ALA A 717 11.43 43.92 -5.59
N VAL A 718 11.92 43.91 -4.35
CA VAL A 718 12.04 45.11 -3.50
C VAL A 718 13.36 45.88 -3.73
N SER A 719 14.47 45.18 -3.91
CA SER A 719 15.81 45.79 -4.00
C SER A 719 16.35 45.87 -5.43
N GLY A 720 15.79 45.09 -6.35
CA GLY A 720 16.33 44.91 -7.71
C GLY A 720 17.62 44.08 -7.77
N ALA A 721 18.15 43.64 -6.62
CA ALA A 721 19.35 42.81 -6.54
C ALA A 721 19.13 41.46 -7.22
N VAL A 722 20.20 40.89 -7.77
CA VAL A 722 20.16 39.64 -8.52
C VAL A 722 20.44 38.47 -7.57
N ASP A 723 19.52 37.50 -7.55
CA ASP A 723 19.68 36.23 -6.85
C ASP A 723 20.34 35.21 -7.78
N LEU A 724 21.62 34.92 -7.56
CA LEU A 724 22.41 34.15 -8.53
C LEU A 724 22.10 32.66 -8.48
N VAL A 725 21.94 32.09 -7.29
CA VAL A 725 21.88 30.63 -7.11
C VAL A 725 20.57 30.14 -6.52
N HIS A 726 19.92 30.94 -5.67
CA HIS A 726 18.70 30.58 -4.95
C HIS A 726 18.78 29.19 -4.30
N ILE A 727 19.59 29.08 -3.24
CA ILE A 727 19.70 27.85 -2.45
C ILE A 727 18.36 27.58 -1.77
N ASN A 728 17.86 26.34 -1.87
CA ASN A 728 16.56 26.00 -1.28
C ASN A 728 16.57 24.70 -0.47
N SER A 729 17.62 23.87 -0.53
CA SER A 729 17.71 22.70 0.34
C SER A 729 19.14 22.31 0.64
N VAL A 730 19.36 21.78 1.85
CA VAL A 730 20.61 21.14 2.26
C VAL A 730 20.32 19.82 2.97
N ASP A 731 21.01 18.77 2.55
CA ASP A 731 21.03 17.49 3.25
C ASP A 731 22.47 17.05 3.51
N VAL A 732 22.66 16.13 4.45
CA VAL A 732 24.00 15.65 4.84
C VAL A 732 24.03 14.14 4.65
N ASP A 733 24.99 13.67 3.86
CA ASP A 733 25.30 12.25 3.71
C ASP A 733 25.72 11.69 5.08
N PRO A 734 24.93 10.81 5.71
CA PRO A 734 25.26 10.29 7.03
C PRO A 734 26.52 9.41 7.03
N THR A 735 26.97 8.95 5.85
CA THR A 735 28.14 8.09 5.69
C THR A 735 29.41 8.90 5.55
N THR A 736 29.39 9.97 4.75
CA THR A 736 30.60 10.75 4.43
C THR A 736 30.66 12.10 5.13
N GLY A 737 29.51 12.64 5.55
CA GLY A 737 29.37 14.00 6.05
C GLY A 737 29.29 15.10 4.98
N ASP A 738 29.38 14.72 3.69
CA ASP A 738 29.24 15.64 2.56
C ASP A 738 27.83 16.21 2.46
N LEU A 739 27.71 17.38 1.84
CA LEU A 739 26.42 18.04 1.64
C LEU A 739 25.83 17.68 0.30
N ILE A 740 24.50 17.54 0.25
CA ILE A 740 23.69 17.56 -0.98
C ILE A 740 22.87 18.83 -0.97
N VAL A 741 23.06 19.68 -1.98
CA VAL A 741 22.51 21.04 -2.00
C VAL A 741 21.76 21.28 -3.30
N SER A 742 20.57 21.86 -3.22
CA SER A 742 19.79 22.29 -4.38
C SER A 742 19.82 23.80 -4.53
N MET A 743 20.12 24.26 -5.75
CA MET A 743 20.15 25.67 -6.10
C MET A 743 19.28 25.92 -7.33
N ARG A 744 18.13 26.55 -7.08
CA ARG A 744 17.03 26.70 -8.03
C ARG A 744 17.44 27.47 -9.29
N HIS A 745 18.25 28.52 -9.15
CA HIS A 745 18.58 29.40 -10.28
C HIS A 745 19.68 28.85 -11.20
N THR A 746 20.33 27.75 -10.79
CA THR A 746 21.34 27.05 -11.60
C THR A 746 20.83 25.74 -12.22
N ASP A 747 19.56 25.39 -11.97
CA ASP A 747 18.95 24.11 -12.38
C ASP A 747 19.67 22.86 -11.88
N ALA A 748 20.37 22.97 -10.75
CA ALA A 748 21.33 21.95 -10.38
C ALA A 748 21.34 21.59 -8.90
N THR A 749 21.67 20.32 -8.69
CA THR A 749 21.98 19.74 -7.39
C THR A 749 23.48 19.46 -7.31
N TYR A 750 24.08 19.78 -6.17
CA TYR A 750 25.52 19.72 -5.96
C TYR A 750 25.84 18.77 -4.81
N ARG A 751 26.95 18.04 -4.92
CA ARG A 751 27.59 17.40 -3.77
C ARG A 751 28.82 18.18 -3.38
N ILE A 752 28.82 18.72 -2.17
CA ILE A 752 29.91 19.55 -1.65
C ILE A 752 30.66 18.74 -0.60
N ARG A 753 31.99 18.68 -0.73
CA ARG A 753 32.81 18.02 0.29
C ARG A 753 32.74 18.82 1.58
N ARG A 754 32.36 18.16 2.68
CA ARG A 754 32.48 18.73 4.02
C ARG A 754 33.35 17.84 4.88
N SER A 755 34.62 18.20 4.94
CA SER A 755 35.66 17.53 5.71
C SER A 755 36.59 18.57 6.34
N PRO A 756 36.16 19.23 7.43
CA PRO A 756 36.80 20.43 8.00
C PRO A 756 38.28 20.33 8.37
N ALA A 757 38.85 19.11 8.34
CA ALA A 757 40.24 18.82 8.70
C ALA A 757 41.13 18.40 7.51
N LEU A 758 40.61 18.38 6.27
CA LEU A 758 41.30 17.79 5.12
C LEU A 758 41.48 18.79 3.96
N ALA A 759 42.49 18.54 3.14
CA ALA A 759 42.68 19.27 1.88
C ALA A 759 41.50 19.02 0.93
N GLY A 760 40.99 20.08 0.30
CA GLY A 760 39.82 20.01 -0.57
C GLY A 760 38.48 20.02 0.16
N ASP A 761 38.46 20.41 1.44
CA ASP A 761 37.23 20.82 2.11
C ASP A 761 36.53 21.95 1.34
N GLY A 762 35.20 21.94 1.28
CA GLY A 762 34.39 22.88 0.52
C GLY A 762 34.34 22.66 -1.00
N SER A 763 35.17 21.78 -1.58
CA SER A 763 35.16 21.57 -3.03
C SER A 763 33.85 20.94 -3.53
N ILE A 764 33.31 21.40 -4.65
CA ILE A 764 32.22 20.69 -5.35
C ILE A 764 32.78 19.39 -5.93
N ILE A 765 32.25 18.26 -5.47
CA ILE A 765 32.61 16.91 -5.96
C ILE A 765 31.96 16.68 -7.33
N TRP A 766 30.65 16.94 -7.41
CA TRP A 766 29.91 16.84 -8.65
C TRP A 766 28.72 17.78 -8.67
N LYS A 767 28.26 18.05 -9.89
CA LYS A 767 27.06 18.79 -10.24
C LYS A 767 26.14 17.92 -11.11
N LEU A 768 24.87 17.85 -10.74
CA LEU A 768 23.79 17.18 -11.46
C LEU A 768 22.90 18.24 -12.10
N SER A 769 22.65 18.13 -13.41
CA SER A 769 21.83 19.07 -14.22
C SER A 769 22.44 20.48 -14.37
N GLY A 770 21.75 21.34 -15.12
CA GLY A 770 22.16 22.72 -15.40
C GLY A 770 23.36 22.85 -16.35
N ASN A 771 23.95 24.05 -16.36
CA ASN A 771 25.18 24.32 -17.12
C ASN A 771 26.39 23.61 -16.48
N ALA A 772 27.46 23.42 -17.26
CA ALA A 772 28.70 22.83 -16.76
C ALA A 772 29.27 23.62 -15.56
N PRO A 773 29.84 22.93 -14.55
CA PRO A 773 30.41 23.57 -13.39
C PRO A 773 31.63 24.41 -13.78
N THR A 774 31.78 25.55 -13.13
CA THR A 774 32.92 26.45 -13.29
C THR A 774 34.06 26.13 -12.32
N GLU A 775 33.77 25.48 -11.19
CA GLU A 775 34.80 25.00 -10.28
C GLU A 775 35.69 23.94 -10.94
N VAL A 776 37.00 24.19 -10.91
CA VAL A 776 37.99 23.27 -11.47
C VAL A 776 38.04 21.98 -10.65
N GLY A 777 37.77 20.86 -11.31
CA GLY A 777 37.79 19.54 -10.69
C GLY A 777 36.40 19.02 -10.29
N ALA A 778 35.36 19.86 -10.35
CA ALA A 778 33.99 19.43 -10.19
C ALA A 778 33.54 18.59 -11.39
N GLN A 779 32.95 17.43 -11.11
CA GLN A 779 32.44 16.55 -12.15
C GLN A 779 31.04 16.97 -12.59
N HIS A 780 30.84 17.22 -13.89
CA HIS A 780 29.50 17.36 -14.45
C HIS A 780 28.91 15.97 -14.72
N LEU A 781 27.87 15.57 -14.00
CA LEU A 781 27.29 14.25 -14.15
C LEU A 781 26.57 14.10 -15.50
N THR A 782 26.91 13.04 -16.22
CA THR A 782 26.17 12.64 -17.42
C THR A 782 24.84 11.99 -17.01
N LEU A 783 23.74 12.57 -17.47
CA LEU A 783 22.40 12.06 -17.22
C LEU A 783 22.11 10.85 -18.11
N VAL A 784 21.59 9.79 -17.51
CA VAL A 784 21.25 8.54 -18.20
C VAL A 784 19.78 8.22 -17.96
N GLY A 785 19.01 8.13 -19.04
CA GLY A 785 17.61 7.69 -19.00
C GLY A 785 16.59 8.77 -18.62
N ASP A 786 17.00 10.00 -18.30
CA ASP A 786 16.07 11.11 -18.07
C ASP A 786 15.67 11.76 -19.41
N PRO A 787 14.38 11.67 -19.84
CA PRO A 787 13.92 12.26 -21.09
C PRO A 787 13.97 13.80 -21.09
N TYR A 788 14.11 14.44 -19.93
CA TYR A 788 14.09 15.90 -19.79
C TYR A 788 15.47 16.55 -19.78
N GLY A 789 16.54 15.75 -19.77
CA GLY A 789 17.90 16.28 -19.68
C GLY A 789 18.14 16.99 -18.36
N GLY A 790 17.57 16.46 -17.28
CA GLY A 790 17.80 16.89 -15.91
C GLY A 790 16.59 17.57 -15.30
N THR A 791 16.81 18.07 -14.11
CA THR A 791 15.82 18.84 -13.36
C THR A 791 15.86 20.32 -13.75
N ARG A 792 14.77 21.05 -13.45
CA ARG A 792 14.62 22.48 -13.70
C ARG A 792 13.97 23.15 -12.51
N ARG A 793 14.64 24.18 -11.96
CA ARG A 793 14.16 25.02 -10.83
C ARG A 793 13.76 24.20 -9.61
N GLN A 794 14.48 23.10 -9.41
CA GLN A 794 14.15 22.04 -8.49
C GLN A 794 14.27 22.44 -7.01
N HIS A 795 13.58 21.69 -6.17
CA HIS A 795 13.61 21.79 -4.72
C HIS A 795 14.01 20.46 -4.07
N ASP A 796 14.43 20.57 -2.80
CA ASP A 796 14.34 19.49 -1.84
C ASP A 796 15.15 18.23 -2.22
N ALA A 797 16.40 18.44 -2.63
CA ALA A 797 17.34 17.36 -2.90
C ALA A 797 17.72 16.63 -1.60
N ARG A 798 17.47 15.32 -1.55
CA ARG A 798 17.74 14.46 -0.37
C ARG A 798 18.54 13.23 -0.73
N ILE A 799 19.45 12.83 0.16
CA ILE A 799 20.19 11.58 0.03
C ILE A 799 19.45 10.44 0.72
N LEU A 800 19.33 9.33 0.01
CA LEU A 800 18.72 8.10 0.50
C LEU A 800 19.79 7.18 1.12
N PRO A 801 19.39 6.26 2.03
CA PRO A 801 20.32 5.30 2.64
C PRO A 801 21.07 4.40 1.63
N ASN A 802 20.53 4.22 0.43
CA ASN A 802 21.17 3.45 -0.66
C ASN A 802 22.16 4.29 -1.49
N GLY A 803 22.33 5.59 -1.18
CA GLY A 803 23.19 6.52 -1.91
C GLY A 803 22.53 7.22 -3.12
N ASN A 804 21.26 6.89 -3.43
CA ASN A 804 20.50 7.61 -4.45
C ASN A 804 20.08 8.99 -3.94
N ILE A 805 19.74 9.87 -4.87
CA ILE A 805 19.25 11.22 -4.57
C ILE A 805 17.81 11.36 -5.07
N THR A 806 16.91 11.83 -4.21
CA THR A 806 15.55 12.25 -4.61
C THR A 806 15.49 13.76 -4.75
N ILE A 807 14.82 14.26 -5.79
CA ILE A 807 14.69 15.68 -6.10
C ILE A 807 13.24 15.95 -6.50
N PHE A 808 12.67 17.07 -6.04
CA PHE A 808 11.41 17.58 -6.58
C PHE A 808 11.73 18.56 -7.70
N ASP A 809 11.30 18.23 -8.91
CA ASP A 809 11.54 18.97 -10.14
C ASP A 809 10.29 19.78 -10.51
N ASP A 810 10.37 21.08 -10.31
CA ASP A 810 9.25 22.01 -10.44
C ASP A 810 8.77 22.17 -11.89
N GLU A 811 9.70 22.10 -12.86
CA GLU A 811 9.48 22.50 -14.25
C GLU A 811 8.93 23.94 -14.39
N SER A 812 9.34 24.83 -13.47
CA SER A 812 8.84 26.21 -13.42
C SER A 812 9.07 26.96 -14.73
N GLY A 813 8.04 27.67 -15.20
CA GLY A 813 8.09 28.42 -16.46
C GLY A 813 7.85 27.57 -17.72
N ARG A 814 7.85 26.24 -17.62
CA ARG A 814 7.63 25.32 -18.75
C ARG A 814 6.21 24.78 -18.76
N THR A 815 5.29 25.55 -19.33
CA THR A 815 3.83 25.24 -19.35
C THR A 815 3.42 23.97 -20.10
N ALA A 816 4.33 23.37 -20.89
CA ALA A 816 4.09 22.11 -21.59
C ALA A 816 4.44 20.86 -20.76
N GLU A 817 5.09 21.04 -19.60
CA GLU A 817 5.51 19.95 -18.71
C GLU A 817 4.74 19.96 -17.39
N THR A 818 4.88 18.89 -16.63
CA THR A 818 4.32 18.77 -15.28
C THR A 818 5.43 18.55 -14.25
N ALA A 819 5.23 19.08 -13.04
CA ALA A 819 6.15 18.87 -11.93
C ALA A 819 6.30 17.38 -11.63
N ARG A 820 7.46 16.97 -11.12
CA ARG A 820 7.73 15.57 -10.82
C ARG A 820 8.62 15.39 -9.59
N ALA A 821 8.42 14.30 -8.86
CA ALA A 821 9.47 13.76 -8.01
C ALA A 821 10.33 12.81 -8.86
N VAL A 822 11.65 12.87 -8.71
CA VAL A 822 12.59 12.02 -9.46
C VAL A 822 13.67 11.47 -8.56
N GLU A 823 14.05 10.21 -8.78
CA GLU A 823 15.15 9.54 -8.07
C GLU A 823 16.30 9.23 -9.04
N TYR A 824 17.53 9.60 -8.66
CA TYR A 824 18.76 9.34 -9.40
C TYR A 824 19.71 8.43 -8.64
N ALA A 825 20.20 7.38 -9.31
CA ALA A 825 21.33 6.60 -8.87
C ALA A 825 22.63 7.28 -9.34
N ILE A 826 23.48 7.65 -8.38
CA ILE A 826 24.73 8.36 -8.65
C ILE A 826 25.90 7.38 -8.68
N ASN A 827 26.68 7.40 -9.76
CA ASN A 827 27.94 6.69 -9.87
C ASN A 827 29.09 7.69 -10.00
N ASN A 828 29.75 7.99 -8.88
CA ASN A 828 30.85 8.95 -8.83
C ASN A 828 32.04 8.52 -9.72
N ASN A 829 32.32 7.22 -9.83
CA ASN A 829 33.45 6.74 -10.62
C ASN A 829 33.19 6.90 -12.13
N ALA A 830 31.95 6.63 -12.55
CA ALA A 830 31.55 6.77 -13.95
C ALA A 830 31.16 8.22 -14.31
N GLY A 831 30.89 9.07 -13.31
CA GLY A 831 30.38 10.41 -13.53
C GLY A 831 28.97 10.44 -14.10
N THR A 832 28.11 9.52 -13.67
CA THR A 832 26.76 9.38 -14.21
C THR A 832 25.70 9.53 -13.14
N ALA A 833 24.58 10.17 -13.49
CA ALA A 833 23.34 10.13 -12.74
C ALA A 833 22.29 9.40 -13.59
N THR A 834 21.91 8.20 -13.16
CA THR A 834 20.92 7.37 -13.88
C THR A 834 19.55 7.57 -13.24
N MET A 835 18.57 7.99 -14.02
CA MET A 835 17.19 8.10 -13.54
C MET A 835 16.67 6.70 -13.21
N VAL A 836 16.27 6.50 -11.96
CA VAL A 836 15.72 5.24 -11.45
C VAL A 836 14.22 5.20 -11.68
N ARG A 837 13.54 6.30 -11.33
CA ARG A 837 12.09 6.44 -11.41
C ARG A 837 11.68 7.91 -11.31
N GLU A 838 10.51 8.22 -11.84
CA GLU A 838 9.82 9.50 -11.64
C GLU A 838 8.33 9.30 -11.29
N TRP A 839 7.73 10.32 -10.68
CA TRP A 839 6.30 10.43 -10.38
C TRP A 839 5.84 11.82 -10.76
N ARG A 840 4.78 11.94 -11.56
CA ARG A 840 4.39 13.21 -12.19
C ARG A 840 3.07 13.73 -11.64
N SER A 841 2.99 15.06 -11.52
CA SER A 841 1.75 15.77 -11.21
C SER A 841 0.75 15.64 -12.36
N GLN A 842 -0.54 15.62 -12.02
CA GLN A 842 -1.64 15.70 -12.98
C GLN A 842 -2.09 17.15 -13.27
N SER A 843 -1.59 18.13 -12.49
CA SER A 843 -2.11 19.51 -12.49
C SER A 843 -1.26 20.52 -13.27
N GLY A 844 -0.07 20.13 -13.76
CA GLY A 844 0.86 21.02 -14.45
C GLY A 844 2.21 21.17 -13.73
N PRO A 845 3.04 22.15 -14.13
CA PRO A 845 4.29 22.46 -13.46
C PRO A 845 4.02 23.14 -12.11
N SER A 846 5.00 23.15 -11.22
CA SER A 846 4.99 23.94 -9.99
C SER A 846 5.74 25.25 -10.25
N ALA A 847 5.19 26.37 -9.80
CA ALA A 847 5.85 27.67 -9.92
C ALA A 847 7.06 27.78 -8.97
N ALA A 848 6.95 27.16 -7.80
CA ALA A 848 7.99 27.10 -6.76
C ALA A 848 7.60 26.08 -5.68
N MET A 849 8.52 25.84 -4.74
CA MET A 849 8.32 24.98 -3.57
C MET A 849 8.04 23.52 -3.95
N GLY A 850 7.76 22.70 -2.95
CA GLY A 850 7.49 21.28 -3.11
C GLY A 850 8.63 20.43 -2.57
N GLY A 851 8.39 19.13 -2.56
CA GLY A 851 9.33 18.22 -1.96
C GLY A 851 8.99 16.76 -2.15
N THR A 852 9.97 15.93 -1.87
CA THR A 852 9.86 14.48 -2.00
C THR A 852 10.53 13.76 -0.82
N ARG A 853 9.81 12.82 -0.22
CA ARG A 853 10.27 12.04 0.93
C ARG A 853 10.02 10.56 0.70
N ARG A 854 11.10 9.82 0.39
CA ARG A 854 11.09 8.36 0.34
C ARG A 854 10.94 7.78 1.74
N GLN A 855 10.01 6.85 1.91
CA GLN A 855 9.77 6.15 3.17
C GLN A 855 10.51 4.80 3.20
N SER A 856 10.64 4.21 4.40
CA SER A 856 11.39 2.97 4.61
C SER A 856 10.75 1.72 3.99
N ASP A 857 9.42 1.72 3.84
CA ASP A 857 8.64 0.70 3.12
C ASP A 857 8.73 0.89 1.59
N GLY A 858 9.39 1.95 1.14
CA GLY A 858 9.46 2.33 -0.25
C GLY A 858 8.19 3.02 -0.78
N SER A 859 7.32 3.57 0.07
CA SER A 859 6.37 4.60 -0.38
C SER A 859 7.11 5.92 -0.59
N ILE A 860 6.44 6.88 -1.22
CA ILE A 860 6.95 8.23 -1.44
C ILE A 860 5.86 9.25 -1.12
N VAL A 861 6.20 10.23 -0.31
CA VAL A 861 5.35 11.40 -0.05
C VAL A 861 5.86 12.54 -0.92
N ILE A 862 4.98 13.11 -1.74
CA ILE A 862 5.30 14.18 -2.68
C ILE A 862 4.44 15.39 -2.31
N CYS A 863 5.11 16.47 -1.91
CA CYS A 863 4.50 17.79 -1.82
C CYS A 863 4.62 18.46 -3.19
N TRP A 864 3.49 18.87 -3.77
CA TRP A 864 3.44 19.36 -5.15
C TRP A 864 3.71 20.87 -5.28
N GLY A 865 4.21 21.50 -4.21
CA GLY A 865 4.58 22.91 -4.23
C GLY A 865 3.36 23.81 -4.36
N SER A 866 3.39 24.68 -5.37
CA SER A 866 2.28 25.58 -5.70
C SER A 866 1.18 24.96 -6.56
N SER A 867 1.23 23.65 -6.80
CA SER A 867 0.28 22.94 -7.66
C SER A 867 -0.53 21.94 -6.84
N PRO A 868 -1.84 21.78 -7.10
CA PRO A 868 -2.66 20.81 -6.38
C PRO A 868 -2.35 19.36 -6.81
N PRO A 869 -2.58 18.36 -5.95
CA PRO A 869 -3.02 18.47 -4.55
C PRO A 869 -1.90 18.99 -3.63
N LEU A 870 -2.18 19.32 -2.36
CA LEU A 870 -1.14 19.79 -1.42
C LEU A 870 -0.02 18.75 -1.27
N PHE A 871 -0.41 17.49 -1.09
CA PHE A 871 0.48 16.35 -1.25
C PHE A 871 -0.24 15.07 -1.64
N THR A 872 0.58 14.11 -2.08
CA THR A 872 0.19 12.73 -2.34
C THR A 872 1.16 11.79 -1.66
N GLU A 873 0.67 10.69 -1.10
CA GLU A 873 1.49 9.50 -0.84
C GLU A 873 1.22 8.42 -1.89
N ILE A 874 2.30 7.87 -2.44
CA ILE A 874 2.28 6.85 -3.48
C ILE A 874 3.07 5.64 -2.99
N ASP A 875 2.54 4.45 -3.22
CA ASP A 875 3.21 3.21 -2.90
C ASP A 875 4.45 2.96 -3.81
N PRO A 876 5.29 1.95 -3.51
CA PRO A 876 6.46 1.64 -4.33
C PRO A 876 6.15 1.21 -5.78
N PHE A 877 4.90 1.10 -6.20
CA PHE A 877 4.48 0.57 -7.50
C PHE A 877 3.74 1.62 -8.34
N GLY A 878 3.42 2.78 -7.75
CA GLY A 878 2.82 3.91 -8.43
C GLY A 878 1.34 4.13 -8.08
N SER A 879 0.79 3.33 -7.16
CA SER A 879 -0.59 3.50 -6.70
C SER A 879 -0.68 4.61 -5.66
N ILE A 880 -1.61 5.54 -5.87
CA ILE A 880 -1.90 6.61 -4.91
C ILE A 880 -2.57 5.98 -3.68
N LEU A 881 -2.03 6.27 -2.49
CA LEU A 881 -2.57 5.85 -1.20
C LEU A 881 -3.44 6.96 -0.58
N LEU A 882 -2.90 8.17 -0.54
CA LEU A 882 -3.53 9.34 0.10
C LEU A 882 -3.30 10.59 -0.74
N ASN A 883 -4.34 11.39 -0.92
CA ASN A 883 -4.29 12.76 -1.41
C ASN A 883 -4.87 13.70 -0.36
N VAL A 884 -4.19 14.81 -0.12
CA VAL A 884 -4.71 15.90 0.71
C VAL A 884 -4.62 17.19 -0.08
N GLU A 885 -5.72 17.93 -0.10
CA GLU A 885 -5.85 19.23 -0.75
C GLU A 885 -6.22 20.29 0.27
N GLN A 886 -5.73 21.52 0.09
CA GLN A 886 -6.25 22.67 0.82
C GLN A 886 -7.18 23.45 -0.12
N LEU A 887 -8.43 23.68 0.30
CA LEU A 887 -9.45 24.38 -0.47
C LEU A 887 -9.55 25.86 -0.03
N PRO A 888 -9.95 26.78 -0.94
CA PRO A 888 -10.12 26.58 -2.39
C PRO A 888 -8.79 26.49 -3.14
N THR A 889 -7.71 27.01 -2.54
CA THR A 889 -6.34 26.96 -3.04
C THR A 889 -5.38 26.84 -1.87
N GLY A 890 -4.29 26.12 -2.06
CA GLY A 890 -3.17 26.12 -1.12
C GLY A 890 -1.91 25.63 -1.78
N ALA A 891 -0.79 26.04 -1.21
CA ALA A 891 0.53 25.59 -1.61
C ALA A 891 1.24 24.96 -0.41
N GLY A 892 1.99 23.90 -0.68
CA GLY A 892 2.81 23.25 0.33
C GLY A 892 4.27 23.63 0.12
N TYR A 893 4.98 23.95 1.20
CA TYR A 893 6.42 24.13 1.10
C TYR A 893 7.14 22.78 1.03
N ARG A 894 6.96 21.98 2.08
CA ARG A 894 7.46 20.61 2.23
C ARG A 894 6.55 19.82 3.13
N ILE A 895 6.53 18.51 2.92
CA ILE A 895 5.72 17.59 3.73
C ILE A 895 6.59 16.42 4.13
N VAL A 896 6.63 16.16 5.43
CA VAL A 896 7.42 15.09 6.03
C VAL A 896 6.47 14.12 6.70
N LYS A 897 6.65 12.83 6.43
CA LYS A 897 5.96 11.76 7.16
C LYS A 897 6.92 11.18 8.19
N GLU A 898 6.52 11.28 9.45
CA GLU A 898 7.23 10.71 10.58
C GLU A 898 6.66 9.33 10.93
N PRO A 899 7.49 8.35 11.36
CA PRO A 899 7.00 7.06 11.83
C PRO A 899 5.98 7.21 12.97
N LEU A 900 5.05 6.27 13.10
CA LEU A 900 4.03 6.28 14.16
C LEU A 900 4.64 6.43 15.57
N THR A 901 5.83 5.87 15.79
CA THR A 901 6.58 5.94 17.06
C THR A 901 7.14 7.33 17.40
N SER A 902 7.15 8.28 16.45
CA SER A 902 7.71 9.63 16.66
C SER A 902 6.89 10.46 17.64
N PHE A 903 5.60 10.15 17.80
CA PHE A 903 4.67 10.86 18.68
C PHE A 903 3.72 9.91 19.43
N ASN A 904 3.23 10.38 20.58
CA ASN A 904 2.10 9.77 21.26
C ASN A 904 0.81 10.52 20.87
N ALA A 905 -0.20 9.82 20.35
CA ALA A 905 -1.44 10.44 19.87
C ALA A 905 -2.18 11.23 20.97
N ALA A 906 -2.21 10.72 22.21
CA ALA A 906 -2.86 11.45 23.32
C ALA A 906 -2.11 12.74 23.66
N THR A 907 -0.77 12.73 23.59
CA THR A 907 0.03 13.95 23.74
C THR A 907 -0.27 14.96 22.64
N LEU A 908 -0.34 14.53 21.37
CA LEU A 908 -0.69 15.41 20.24
C LEU A 908 -2.07 16.04 20.43
N ARG A 909 -3.10 15.25 20.75
CA ARG A 909 -4.46 15.74 20.99
C ARG A 909 -4.56 16.73 22.15
N ALA A 910 -3.72 16.60 23.16
CA ALA A 910 -3.71 17.50 24.32
C ALA A 910 -2.94 18.81 24.06
N ALA A 911 -2.09 18.84 23.02
CA ALA A 911 -1.08 19.85 22.79
C ALA A 911 -1.45 20.89 21.72
N VAL A 912 -2.75 21.12 21.49
CA VAL A 912 -3.25 22.13 20.53
C VAL A 912 -3.20 23.54 21.13
N SER A 913 -2.90 24.54 20.32
CA SER A 913 -2.79 25.94 20.81
C SER A 913 -3.00 26.98 19.73
#